data_AF-A0AAW1IB68-F1
#
_entry.id   AF-A0AAW1IB68-F1
#
_cell.length_a   1.000
_cell.length_b   1.000
_cell.length_c   1.000
_cell.angle_alpha   90.00
_cell.angle_beta   90.00
_cell.angle_gamma   90.00
#
_symmetry.space_group_name_H-M   'P 1'
#
loop_
_entity.id
_entity.type
_entity.pdbx_description
1 polymer ?
#
loop_
_entity_poly.entity_id
_entity_poly.type
_entity_poly.pdbx_seq_one_letter_code
_entity_poly.pdbx_strand_id
1 'polypeptide(L)'
;MIDAANEDNVPQVRRDWYVFAILSTLPWVGRELYEKKESALERLLVSIEVFLNKRSKKHHNALRVWALDNPHPQEEYLDCLWSQIRKLRQDNWAEKHIPRPYLAFDSILCEALQHSLPAILPPPHHESYTYPMPWVVFRMFDYTDCPEGPILPGAHSIERFLIEEHLHSIIEMYHLERKDCAAHLLNFPYKLKIPLEYCIVEVMFAELFHMPAPRYLEIAYGAILIELCKLQPSTMPQVLAQATEILFMRIDSMNVSCFDRFVCWFSYHLSNFQFRWSWDDWESCLDLDAEHPKPKFIREVMLKSMRLSYYQRIREILPEQFNGFTPVKPEPDYKYAKEGAASLPGTTAAHQLVVSIRQKCTPEEVLGVLKDLANPRSEEEADSRFNPLKIDVFVQTLLNLGSKSFSHSFAAISKFHYVFKILAESEEAQICVLKNMFELWHYHQQMMLVLVDKMLKTQIVECSAVANWIFSKEMAGEFTKTYLWEILHLTIKKMNKHVIKLGGELSEAQEKLAHAESSSSESDEEDDTSKKKVDDGEKPSEEMVERMEERLEVAQADQKNLFLIIFQRFIMILSEHLVRCDTDGRDYNTHWYRWTIGRLQQVFLAHHEQVQKYSSTLETLLFTQDLDPHILEIFHQFVSLQA
;
A
#
# COMPACT_ATOMS: atom_id res chain seq x y z
N MET A 1 6.02 4.77 34.23
CA MET A 1 5.34 4.42 32.96
C MET A 1 3.96 5.06 32.89
N ILE A 2 3.02 4.77 33.79
CA ILE A 2 1.69 5.42 33.78
C ILE A 2 1.79 6.95 33.92
N ASP A 3 2.75 7.45 34.69
CA ASP A 3 2.99 8.90 34.81
C ASP A 3 3.42 9.51 33.46
N ALA A 4 4.24 8.81 32.68
CA ALA A 4 4.62 9.26 31.33
C ALA A 4 3.44 9.23 30.35
N ALA A 5 2.47 8.32 30.54
CA ALA A 5 1.22 8.34 29.80
C ALA A 5 0.27 9.48 30.24
N ASN A 6 0.53 10.13 31.37
CA ASN A 6 -0.22 11.30 31.84
C ASN A 6 0.54 12.62 31.61
N GLU A 7 1.70 12.60 30.94
CA GLU A 7 2.39 13.81 30.49
C GLU A 7 1.47 14.61 29.55
N ASP A 8 1.38 15.91 29.78
CA ASP A 8 0.70 16.86 28.91
C ASP A 8 1.62 17.29 27.75
N ASN A 9 1.04 17.77 26.66
CA ASN A 9 1.76 18.30 25.48
C ASN A 9 2.75 17.32 24.82
N VAL A 10 2.50 16.02 24.92
CA VAL A 10 3.22 14.99 24.19
C VAL A 10 2.27 14.21 23.27
N PRO A 11 2.76 13.56 22.20
CA PRO A 11 1.91 12.82 21.28
C PRO A 11 1.09 11.73 21.98
N GLN A 12 -0.16 11.53 21.56
CA GLN A 12 -1.03 10.47 22.06
C GLN A 12 -0.37 9.09 21.86
N VAL A 13 0.29 8.87 20.72
CA VAL A 13 1.00 7.60 20.42
C VAL A 13 2.12 7.25 21.41
N ARG A 14 2.79 8.25 22.00
CA ARG A 14 3.76 8.03 23.09
C ARG A 14 3.06 7.49 24.34
N ARG A 15 1.97 8.15 24.71
CA ARG A 15 1.19 7.84 25.92
C ARG A 15 0.58 6.44 25.81
N ASP A 16 0.05 6.14 24.62
CA ASP A 16 -0.52 4.86 24.26
C ASP A 16 0.51 3.73 24.39
N TRP A 17 1.74 3.93 23.89
CA TRP A 17 2.79 2.92 23.97
C TRP A 17 3.12 2.50 25.41
N TYR A 18 3.20 3.46 26.35
CA TYR A 18 3.44 3.13 27.76
C TYR A 18 2.27 2.38 28.40
N VAL A 19 1.02 2.70 28.03
CA VAL A 19 -0.15 1.98 28.52
C VAL A 19 -0.20 0.57 27.93
N PHE A 20 0.08 0.43 26.62
CA PHE A 20 0.20 -0.87 25.97
C PHE A 20 1.26 -1.73 26.66
N ALA A 21 2.47 -1.20 26.89
CA ALA A 21 3.55 -1.92 27.55
C ALA A 21 3.19 -2.38 28.97
N ILE A 22 2.39 -1.61 29.71
CA ILE A 22 1.86 -2.04 31.01
C ILE A 22 0.87 -3.18 30.81
N LEU A 23 -0.18 -2.97 30.00
CA LEU A 23 -1.27 -3.92 29.84
C LEU A 23 -0.79 -5.26 29.26
N SER A 24 0.11 -5.23 28.28
CA SER A 24 0.66 -6.43 27.67
C SER A 24 1.55 -7.24 28.62
N THR A 25 2.00 -6.71 29.75
CA THR A 25 2.78 -7.52 30.71
C THR A 25 1.93 -8.22 31.78
N LEU A 26 0.70 -7.73 32.00
CA LEU A 26 -0.20 -8.25 33.03
C LEU A 26 -0.60 -9.74 32.86
N PRO A 27 -0.68 -10.32 31.66
CA PRO A 27 -0.93 -11.77 31.53
C PRO A 27 0.19 -12.62 32.15
N TRP A 28 1.42 -12.10 32.19
CA TRP A 28 2.56 -12.79 32.77
C TRP A 28 2.68 -12.56 34.27
N VAL A 29 2.53 -11.32 34.73
CA VAL A 29 2.86 -10.91 36.11
C VAL A 29 1.67 -10.40 36.94
N GLY A 30 0.50 -10.20 36.32
CA GLY A 30 -0.66 -9.56 36.94
C GLY A 30 -1.16 -10.27 38.20
N ARG A 31 -1.16 -11.61 38.21
CA ARG A 31 -1.51 -12.41 39.39
C ARG A 31 -0.58 -12.13 40.57
N GLU A 32 0.74 -12.14 40.35
CA GLU A 32 1.74 -11.90 41.39
C GLU A 32 1.63 -10.47 41.95
N LEU A 33 1.41 -9.48 41.06
CA LEU A 33 1.20 -8.09 41.47
C LEU A 33 -0.10 -7.93 42.27
N TYR A 34 -1.16 -8.64 41.88
CA TYR A 34 -2.42 -8.64 42.60
C TYR A 34 -2.24 -9.24 44.00
N GLU A 35 -1.61 -10.40 44.12
CA GLU A 35 -1.38 -11.07 45.41
C GLU A 35 -0.46 -10.27 46.36
N LYS A 36 0.59 -9.61 45.85
CA LYS A 36 1.55 -8.87 46.68
C LYS A 36 1.21 -7.39 46.90
N LYS A 37 0.56 -6.75 45.94
CA LYS A 37 0.37 -5.29 45.86
C LYS A 37 -1.00 -4.89 45.29
N GLU A 38 -2.06 -5.63 45.64
CA GLU A 38 -3.44 -5.40 45.20
C GLU A 38 -3.82 -3.91 45.10
N SER A 39 -3.73 -3.15 46.19
CA SER A 39 -4.16 -1.74 46.21
C SER A 39 -3.34 -0.82 45.29
N ALA A 40 -2.09 -1.19 44.96
CA ALA A 40 -1.30 -0.44 43.98
C ALA A 40 -1.71 -0.80 42.55
N LEU A 41 -1.94 -2.08 42.27
CA LEU A 41 -2.44 -2.54 40.98
C LEU A 41 -3.83 -1.97 40.67
N GLU A 42 -4.75 -1.96 41.64
CA GLU A 42 -6.09 -1.39 41.48
C GLU A 42 -6.03 0.10 41.12
N ARG A 43 -5.18 0.88 41.82
CA ARG A 43 -4.98 2.30 41.48
C ARG A 43 -4.41 2.48 40.07
N LEU A 44 -3.47 1.62 39.66
CA LEU A 44 -2.92 1.63 38.31
C LEU A 44 -4.01 1.37 37.26
N LEU A 45 -4.84 0.35 37.47
CA LEU A 45 -5.93 -0.02 36.56
C LEU A 45 -6.99 1.09 36.45
N VAL A 46 -7.35 1.74 37.56
CA VAL A 46 -8.26 2.91 37.54
C VAL A 46 -7.65 4.06 36.75
N SER A 47 -6.36 4.36 36.93
CA SER A 47 -5.68 5.40 36.13
C SER A 47 -5.68 5.08 34.65
N ILE A 48 -5.46 3.80 34.28
CA ILE A 48 -5.54 3.35 32.88
C ILE A 48 -6.97 3.50 32.34
N GLU A 49 -8.00 3.12 33.10
CA GLU A 49 -9.39 3.27 32.68
C GLU A 49 -9.76 4.74 32.41
N VAL A 50 -9.33 5.65 33.30
CA VAL A 50 -9.50 7.10 33.11
C VAL A 50 -8.76 7.60 31.87
N PHE A 51 -7.54 7.11 31.64
CA PHE A 51 -6.77 7.43 30.45
C PHE A 51 -7.49 6.99 29.17
N LEU A 52 -7.87 5.72 29.09
CA LEU A 52 -8.54 5.12 27.91
C LEU A 52 -9.84 5.85 27.56
N ASN A 53 -10.64 6.23 28.56
CA ASN A 53 -11.89 6.97 28.37
C ASN A 53 -11.68 8.39 27.80
N LYS A 54 -10.48 8.97 27.90
CA LYS A 54 -10.14 10.30 27.38
C LYS A 54 -9.45 10.28 26.02
N ARG A 55 -9.04 9.10 25.53
CA ARG A 55 -8.28 8.99 24.28
C ARG A 55 -9.10 9.41 23.07
N SER A 56 -8.43 10.07 22.14
CA SER A 56 -8.95 10.27 20.79
C SER A 56 -8.85 8.96 20.00
N LYS A 57 -9.92 8.61 19.28
CA LYS A 57 -10.00 7.41 18.42
C LYS A 57 -10.18 7.75 16.95
N LYS A 58 -9.76 8.96 16.54
CA LYS A 58 -9.92 9.46 15.16
C LYS A 58 -9.25 8.54 14.13
N HIS A 59 -8.19 7.82 14.47
CA HIS A 59 -7.49 6.90 13.57
C HIS A 59 -8.28 5.62 13.26
N HIS A 60 -9.24 5.26 14.11
CA HIS A 60 -9.91 3.95 14.08
C HIS A 60 -10.54 3.62 12.73
N ASN A 61 -11.28 4.58 12.16
CA ASN A 61 -11.94 4.41 10.87
C ASN A 61 -10.97 4.28 9.68
N ALA A 62 -9.75 4.83 9.76
CA ALA A 62 -8.75 4.68 8.71
C ALA A 62 -8.03 3.34 8.73
N LEU A 63 -8.00 2.68 9.90
CA LEU A 63 -7.20 1.48 10.11
C LEU A 63 -8.02 0.18 10.09
N ARG A 64 -9.36 0.27 10.18
CA ARG A 64 -10.24 -0.89 10.13
C ARG A 64 -10.29 -1.54 8.74
N VAL A 65 -10.22 -2.87 8.70
CA VAL A 65 -10.36 -3.66 7.46
C VAL A 65 -11.80 -3.65 6.95
N TRP A 66 -12.79 -3.75 7.85
CA TRP A 66 -14.21 -3.68 7.49
C TRP A 66 -14.90 -2.54 8.22
N ALA A 67 -15.67 -1.73 7.50
CA ALA A 67 -16.47 -0.59 7.98
C ALA A 67 -17.73 -0.99 8.79
N LEU A 68 -18.13 -2.26 8.79
CA LEU A 68 -19.22 -2.78 9.61
C LEU A 68 -18.70 -3.52 10.83
N ASP A 69 -19.46 -3.46 11.93
CA ASP A 69 -19.10 -4.13 13.20
C ASP A 69 -19.68 -5.54 13.31
N ASN A 70 -20.57 -5.92 12.40
CA ASN A 70 -21.13 -7.27 12.33
C ASN A 70 -20.46 -8.07 11.20
N PRO A 71 -20.15 -9.36 11.43
CA PRO A 71 -20.35 -10.11 12.67
C PRO A 71 -19.25 -9.91 13.72
N HIS A 72 -18.11 -9.30 13.35
CA HIS A 72 -17.03 -9.00 14.30
C HIS A 72 -16.59 -7.53 14.20
N PRO A 73 -16.61 -6.78 15.31
CA PRO A 73 -16.07 -5.44 15.33
C PRO A 73 -14.55 -5.48 15.13
N GLN A 74 -14.05 -4.54 14.35
CA GLN A 74 -12.60 -4.33 14.20
C GLN A 74 -12.20 -3.34 15.29
N GLU A 75 -11.79 -3.83 16.45
CA GLU A 75 -11.60 -3.01 17.65
C GLU A 75 -10.26 -2.26 17.66
N GLU A 76 -10.24 -1.07 18.25
CA GLU A 76 -9.01 -0.36 18.55
C GLU A 76 -8.17 -1.17 19.55
N TYR A 77 -6.86 -1.26 19.32
CA TYR A 77 -6.02 -2.25 20.00
C TYR A 77 -5.95 -2.12 21.52
N LEU A 78 -5.94 -0.90 22.06
CA LEU A 78 -5.92 -0.68 23.51
C LEU A 78 -7.28 -0.95 24.13
N ASP A 79 -8.38 -0.60 23.46
CA ASP A 79 -9.72 -0.97 23.93
C ASP A 79 -9.92 -2.49 23.98
N CYS A 80 -9.44 -3.19 22.93
CA CYS A 80 -9.53 -4.64 22.84
C CYS A 80 -8.68 -5.29 23.95
N LEU A 81 -7.41 -4.87 24.10
CA LEU A 81 -6.52 -5.37 25.14
C LEU A 81 -7.04 -5.04 26.55
N TRP A 82 -7.63 -3.86 26.74
CA TRP A 82 -8.26 -3.51 28.01
C TRP A 82 -9.42 -4.44 28.36
N SER A 83 -10.27 -4.76 27.39
CA SER A 83 -11.37 -5.73 27.59
C SER A 83 -10.84 -7.12 27.94
N GLN A 84 -9.74 -7.55 27.32
CA GLN A 84 -9.04 -8.80 27.63
C GLN A 84 -8.46 -8.82 29.05
N ILE A 85 -7.81 -7.73 29.47
CA ILE A 85 -7.27 -7.59 30.83
C ILE A 85 -8.40 -7.54 31.88
N ARG A 86 -9.52 -6.87 31.59
CA ARG A 86 -10.70 -6.89 32.47
C ARG A 86 -11.26 -8.28 32.64
N LYS A 87 -11.35 -9.06 31.54
CA LYS A 87 -11.76 -10.46 31.62
C LYS A 87 -10.76 -11.30 32.43
N LEU A 88 -9.46 -11.17 32.17
CA LEU A 88 -8.42 -11.85 32.94
C LEU A 88 -8.53 -11.54 34.44
N ARG A 89 -8.77 -10.28 34.80
CA ARG A 89 -9.00 -9.86 36.20
C ARG A 89 -10.25 -10.52 36.79
N GLN A 90 -11.37 -10.56 36.04
CA GLN A 90 -12.60 -11.24 36.47
C GLN A 90 -12.38 -12.75 36.69
N ASP A 91 -11.49 -13.35 35.90
CA ASP A 91 -11.08 -14.73 36.00
C ASP A 91 -9.96 -14.94 37.06
N ASN A 92 -9.83 -14.02 38.03
CA ASN A 92 -8.84 -14.04 39.11
C ASN A 92 -7.39 -14.15 38.62
N TRP A 93 -7.06 -13.44 37.54
CA TRP A 93 -5.75 -13.45 36.91
C TRP A 93 -5.26 -14.84 36.49
N ALA A 94 -6.20 -15.76 36.23
CA ALA A 94 -5.91 -17.10 35.74
C ALA A 94 -6.07 -17.17 34.21
N GLU A 95 -5.04 -17.68 33.54
CA GLU A 95 -5.03 -17.97 32.11
C GLU A 95 -4.51 -19.40 31.88
N LYS A 96 -4.76 -19.96 30.68
CA LYS A 96 -4.46 -21.38 30.38
C LYS A 96 -3.43 -21.60 29.28
N HIS A 97 -2.79 -20.54 28.78
CA HIS A 97 -1.96 -20.58 27.58
C HIS A 97 -0.45 -20.52 27.87
N ILE A 98 -0.01 -19.63 28.77
CA ILE A 98 1.41 -19.34 28.98
C ILE A 98 2.11 -20.56 29.60
N PRO A 99 3.15 -21.13 28.96
CA PRO A 99 4.01 -22.09 29.63
C PRO A 99 4.79 -21.38 30.73
N ARG A 100 4.75 -21.91 31.95
CA ARG A 100 5.48 -21.35 33.11
C ARG A 100 6.47 -22.38 33.66
N PRO A 101 7.60 -22.66 32.97
CA PRO A 101 8.56 -23.69 33.38
C PRO A 101 9.12 -23.49 34.79
N TYR A 102 9.22 -22.23 35.23
CA TYR A 102 9.69 -21.87 36.57
C TYR A 102 8.85 -22.48 37.70
N LEU A 103 7.57 -22.83 37.46
CA LEU A 103 6.73 -23.51 38.45
C LEU A 103 7.26 -24.91 38.81
N ALA A 104 8.00 -25.57 37.92
CA ALA A 104 8.64 -26.85 38.21
C ALA A 104 9.85 -26.72 39.18
N PHE A 105 10.29 -25.49 39.43
CA PHE A 105 11.46 -25.18 40.25
C PHE A 105 11.08 -24.36 41.50
N ASP A 106 9.81 -24.40 41.93
CA ASP A 106 9.29 -23.61 43.05
C ASP A 106 10.16 -23.76 44.31
N SER A 107 10.55 -25.00 44.67
CA SER A 107 11.40 -25.27 45.83
C SER A 107 12.78 -24.60 45.75
N ILE A 108 13.32 -24.38 44.55
CA ILE A 108 14.61 -23.71 44.35
C ILE A 108 14.42 -22.20 44.34
N LEU A 109 13.41 -21.71 43.61
CA LEU A 109 13.19 -20.29 43.40
C LEU A 109 12.65 -19.58 44.65
N CYS A 110 11.94 -20.27 45.53
CA CYS A 110 11.51 -19.71 46.82
C CYS A 110 12.68 -19.40 47.77
N GLU A 111 13.81 -20.10 47.64
CA GLU A 111 15.01 -19.85 48.45
C GLU A 111 15.90 -18.75 47.85
N ALA A 112 15.68 -18.38 46.58
CA ALA A 112 16.47 -17.37 45.90
C ALA A 112 16.16 -15.96 46.42
N LEU A 113 17.20 -15.12 46.54
CA LEU A 113 17.05 -13.72 46.92
C LEU A 113 16.50 -12.89 45.75
N GLN A 114 15.46 -12.10 46.02
CA GLN A 114 14.91 -11.16 45.05
C GLN A 114 15.81 -9.93 44.90
N HIS A 115 15.78 -9.32 43.71
CA HIS A 115 16.51 -8.09 43.40
C HIS A 115 15.53 -6.92 43.28
N SER A 116 15.92 -5.76 43.80
CA SER A 116 15.20 -4.51 43.57
C SER A 116 15.61 -3.90 42.24
N LEU A 117 14.63 -3.54 41.41
CA LEU A 117 14.90 -2.77 40.20
C LEU A 117 15.27 -1.32 40.58
N PRO A 118 16.21 -0.68 39.86
CA PRO A 118 16.44 0.75 40.00
C PRO A 118 15.19 1.54 39.57
N ALA A 119 15.12 2.81 39.98
CA ALA A 119 14.09 3.70 39.46
C ALA A 119 14.28 3.90 37.94
N ILE A 120 13.33 3.41 37.15
CA ILE A 120 13.33 3.55 35.69
C ILE A 120 12.52 4.79 35.35
N LEU A 121 13.20 5.83 34.85
CA LEU A 121 12.58 7.06 34.37
C LEU A 121 12.37 6.96 32.86
N PRO A 122 11.11 7.01 32.38
CA PRO A 122 10.82 7.17 30.96
C PRO A 122 11.59 8.35 30.36
N PRO A 123 12.31 8.20 29.23
CA PRO A 123 12.97 9.32 28.57
C PRO A 123 11.94 10.40 28.18
N PRO A 124 12.20 11.69 28.42
CA PRO A 124 11.30 12.77 28.02
C PRO A 124 11.07 12.75 26.51
N HIS A 125 9.94 13.28 26.04
CA HIS A 125 9.67 13.35 24.60
C HIS A 125 10.68 14.28 23.90
N HIS A 126 11.06 13.91 22.68
CA HIS A 126 11.84 14.72 21.75
C HIS A 126 11.23 14.58 20.35
N GLU A 127 11.27 15.64 19.55
CA GLU A 127 10.63 15.67 18.21
C GLU A 127 11.19 14.63 17.24
N SER A 128 12.45 14.21 17.44
CA SER A 128 13.07 13.14 16.64
C SER A 128 12.61 11.73 17.00
N TYR A 129 11.87 11.56 18.11
CA TYR A 129 11.43 10.24 18.54
C TYR A 129 10.20 9.79 17.76
N THR A 130 10.28 8.58 17.24
CA THR A 130 9.18 7.92 16.55
C THR A 130 8.52 6.91 17.48
N TYR A 131 7.20 6.92 17.56
CA TYR A 131 6.41 5.97 18.34
C TYR A 131 5.62 5.06 17.39
N PRO A 132 5.29 3.83 17.81
CA PRO A 132 4.43 2.96 17.01
C PRO A 132 3.08 3.62 16.73
N MET A 133 2.60 3.48 15.49
CA MET A 133 1.24 3.90 15.14
C MET A 133 0.20 3.05 15.89
N PRO A 134 -0.99 3.61 16.17
CA PRO A 134 -2.10 2.79 16.65
C PRO A 134 -2.47 1.75 15.59
N TRP A 135 -3.07 0.64 16.01
CA TRP A 135 -3.60 -0.36 15.10
C TRP A 135 -5.00 -0.80 15.49
N VAL A 136 -5.64 -1.50 14.55
CA VAL A 136 -6.95 -2.11 14.74
C VAL A 136 -6.79 -3.61 14.69
N VAL A 137 -7.39 -4.29 15.67
CA VAL A 137 -7.34 -5.75 15.79
C VAL A 137 -8.17 -6.35 14.66
N PHE A 138 -7.51 -7.04 13.75
CA PHE A 138 -8.18 -7.80 12.70
C PHE A 138 -8.93 -8.97 13.32
N ARG A 139 -10.22 -9.11 12.99
CA ARG A 139 -11.04 -10.20 13.50
C ARG A 139 -11.96 -10.74 12.43
N MET A 140 -11.84 -12.02 12.11
CA MET A 140 -12.69 -12.67 11.12
C MET A 140 -13.34 -13.97 11.60
N PHE A 141 -12.73 -14.66 12.56
CA PHE A 141 -13.22 -15.94 13.09
C PHE A 141 -13.71 -15.84 14.53
N ASP A 142 -14.74 -16.63 14.82
CA ASP A 142 -15.12 -17.04 16.17
C ASP A 142 -15.23 -18.58 16.31
N TYR A 143 -15.70 -19.05 17.47
CA TYR A 143 -15.80 -20.47 17.77
C TYR A 143 -16.83 -21.22 16.89
N THR A 144 -17.77 -20.52 16.27
CA THR A 144 -18.80 -21.09 15.40
C THR A 144 -18.27 -21.43 14.01
N ASP A 145 -17.16 -20.80 13.61
CA ASP A 145 -16.47 -21.10 12.35
C ASP A 145 -15.64 -22.39 12.42
N CYS A 146 -15.28 -22.83 13.63
CA CYS A 146 -14.42 -23.99 13.83
C CYS A 146 -15.24 -25.30 13.89
N PRO A 147 -14.72 -26.41 13.35
CA PRO A 147 -15.34 -27.73 13.49
C PRO A 147 -15.30 -28.23 14.94
N GLU A 148 -16.00 -29.34 15.23
CA GLU A 148 -15.94 -29.99 16.54
C GLU A 148 -14.49 -30.28 16.97
N GLY A 149 -14.10 -29.78 18.14
CA GLY A 149 -12.71 -29.88 18.61
C GLY A 149 -12.35 -28.83 19.66
N PRO A 150 -11.06 -28.44 19.74
CA PRO A 150 -10.64 -27.36 20.61
C PRO A 150 -11.35 -26.05 20.27
N ILE A 151 -11.83 -25.36 21.30
CA ILE A 151 -12.61 -24.12 21.14
C ILE A 151 -11.64 -22.96 20.87
N LEU A 152 -11.93 -22.15 19.85
CA LEU A 152 -11.21 -20.90 19.60
C LEU A 152 -11.43 -19.93 20.78
N PRO A 153 -10.37 -19.42 21.44
CA PRO A 153 -10.54 -18.41 22.49
C PRO A 153 -11.28 -17.18 21.96
N GLY A 154 -12.28 -16.72 22.71
CA GLY A 154 -13.08 -15.55 22.32
C GLY A 154 -12.25 -14.28 22.17
N ALA A 155 -12.73 -13.31 21.39
CA ALA A 155 -11.99 -12.08 21.05
C ALA A 155 -11.48 -11.31 22.29
N HIS A 156 -12.26 -11.29 23.38
CA HIS A 156 -11.88 -10.65 24.65
C HIS A 156 -11.26 -11.60 25.67
N SER A 157 -10.85 -12.81 25.27
CA SER A 157 -10.01 -13.68 26.11
C SER A 157 -8.55 -13.29 25.98
N ILE A 158 -7.80 -13.27 27.07
CA ILE A 158 -6.37 -12.94 27.00
C ILE A 158 -5.57 -13.98 26.22
N GLU A 159 -6.03 -15.25 26.22
CA GLU A 159 -5.43 -16.30 25.41
C GLU A 159 -5.44 -15.97 23.92
N ARG A 160 -6.48 -15.27 23.41
CA ARG A 160 -6.54 -14.87 22.00
C ARG A 160 -5.40 -13.92 21.66
N PHE A 161 -5.16 -12.91 22.49
CA PHE A 161 -4.04 -11.99 22.36
C PHE A 161 -2.70 -12.69 22.40
N LEU A 162 -2.47 -13.57 23.39
CA LEU A 162 -1.20 -14.28 23.57
C LEU A 162 -0.88 -15.21 22.41
N ILE A 163 -1.88 -15.90 21.88
CA ILE A 163 -1.71 -16.79 20.72
C ILE A 163 -1.31 -15.98 19.50
N GLU A 164 -2.02 -14.89 19.23
CA GLU A 164 -1.77 -14.04 18.07
C GLU A 164 -0.43 -13.34 18.15
N GLU A 165 -0.07 -12.77 19.30
CA GLU A 165 1.24 -12.15 19.53
C GLU A 165 2.37 -13.15 19.24
N HIS A 166 2.27 -14.37 19.75
CA HIS A 166 3.30 -15.38 19.51
C HIS A 166 3.35 -15.80 18.02
N LEU A 167 2.21 -15.94 17.34
CA LEU A 167 2.19 -16.21 15.91
C LEU A 167 2.79 -15.04 15.10
N HIS A 168 2.50 -13.79 15.47
CA HIS A 168 3.12 -12.61 14.89
C HIS A 168 4.65 -12.63 15.07
N SER A 169 5.15 -12.96 16.26
CA SER A 169 6.60 -13.09 16.51
C SER A 169 7.26 -14.19 15.68
N ILE A 170 6.57 -15.31 15.44
CA ILE A 170 7.06 -16.37 14.55
C ILE A 170 7.19 -15.83 13.12
N ILE A 171 6.17 -15.11 12.62
CA ILE A 171 6.22 -14.52 11.28
C ILE A 171 7.35 -13.49 11.20
N GLU A 172 7.48 -12.61 12.19
CA GLU A 172 8.55 -11.62 12.25
C GLU A 172 9.93 -12.26 12.10
N MET A 173 10.18 -13.34 12.86
CA MET A 173 11.46 -14.03 12.86
C MET A 173 11.76 -14.80 11.56
N TYR A 174 10.74 -15.34 10.88
CA TYR A 174 10.93 -16.29 9.79
C TYR A 174 10.32 -15.91 8.43
N HIS A 175 9.70 -14.75 8.26
CA HIS A 175 8.98 -14.37 7.02
C HIS A 175 9.85 -14.41 5.74
N LEU A 176 11.17 -14.28 5.86
CA LEU A 176 12.12 -14.40 4.75
C LEU A 176 12.34 -15.86 4.30
N GLU A 177 12.14 -16.83 5.19
CA GLU A 177 12.34 -18.27 4.97
C GLU A 177 11.01 -19.02 5.04
N ARG A 178 10.20 -18.92 3.96
CA ARG A 178 8.80 -19.37 3.95
C ARG A 178 8.54 -20.80 4.45
N LYS A 179 9.49 -21.73 4.24
CA LYS A 179 9.36 -23.13 4.67
C LYS A 179 9.54 -23.26 6.18
N ASP A 180 10.56 -22.57 6.71
CA ASP A 180 10.85 -22.55 8.14
C ASP A 180 9.73 -21.82 8.87
N CYS A 181 9.26 -20.70 8.33
CA CYS A 181 8.10 -19.99 8.88
C CYS A 181 6.87 -20.90 8.99
N ALA A 182 6.50 -21.60 7.90
CA ALA A 182 5.36 -22.53 7.92
C ALA A 182 5.58 -23.69 8.92
N ALA A 183 6.79 -24.23 9.02
CA ALA A 183 7.11 -25.29 9.97
C ALA A 183 7.02 -24.80 11.44
N HIS A 184 7.53 -23.60 11.74
CA HIS A 184 7.46 -23.00 13.08
C HIS A 184 6.02 -22.65 13.46
N LEU A 185 5.21 -22.11 12.54
CA LEU A 185 3.78 -21.87 12.76
C LEU A 185 3.04 -23.17 13.11
N LEU A 186 3.30 -24.28 12.40
CA LEU A 186 2.67 -25.58 12.68
C LEU A 186 3.25 -26.31 13.90
N ASN A 187 4.43 -25.89 14.37
CA ASN A 187 5.04 -26.38 15.60
C ASN A 187 4.74 -25.47 16.81
N PHE A 188 3.62 -24.76 16.76
CA PHE A 188 3.16 -23.91 17.85
C PHE A 188 2.98 -24.71 19.15
N PRO A 189 3.45 -24.20 20.30
CA PRO A 189 3.22 -24.85 21.59
C PRO A 189 1.73 -24.99 21.90
N TYR A 190 1.36 -26.12 22.52
CA TYR A 190 -0.04 -26.42 22.88
C TYR A 190 -1.04 -26.44 21.70
N LYS A 191 -0.57 -26.64 20.47
CA LYS A 191 -1.41 -26.72 19.26
C LYS A 191 -2.63 -27.64 19.33
N LEU A 192 -2.60 -28.68 20.18
CA LEU A 192 -3.74 -29.58 20.38
C LEU A 192 -4.87 -29.00 21.23
N LYS A 193 -4.65 -27.83 21.87
CA LYS A 193 -5.63 -27.15 22.74
C LYS A 193 -6.37 -26.02 22.05
N ILE A 194 -6.02 -25.69 20.81
CA ILE A 194 -6.59 -24.59 20.05
C ILE A 194 -6.81 -25.02 18.59
N PRO A 195 -7.75 -24.42 17.86
CA PRO A 195 -7.87 -24.63 16.42
C PRO A 195 -6.75 -23.86 15.71
N LEU A 196 -5.53 -24.40 15.76
CA LEU A 196 -4.30 -23.71 15.34
C LEU A 196 -4.36 -23.20 13.90
N GLU A 197 -4.89 -24.00 12.97
CA GLU A 197 -4.99 -23.63 11.56
C GLU A 197 -5.83 -22.35 11.36
N TYR A 198 -6.92 -22.20 12.12
CA TYR A 198 -7.74 -20.99 12.10
C TYR A 198 -6.96 -19.78 12.64
N CYS A 199 -6.25 -19.94 13.75
CA CYS A 199 -5.40 -18.89 14.32
C CYS A 199 -4.30 -18.46 13.33
N ILE A 200 -3.62 -19.41 12.68
CA ILE A 200 -2.59 -19.12 11.68
C ILE A 200 -3.19 -18.36 10.51
N VAL A 201 -4.27 -18.85 9.92
CA VAL A 201 -4.89 -18.22 8.74
C VAL A 201 -5.37 -16.80 9.06
N GLU A 202 -5.98 -16.60 10.22
CA GLU A 202 -6.42 -15.27 10.64
C GLU A 202 -5.25 -14.31 10.88
N VAL A 203 -4.17 -14.74 11.54
CA VAL A 203 -2.98 -13.92 11.75
C VAL A 203 -2.29 -13.58 10.41
N MET A 204 -2.23 -14.53 9.47
CA MET A 204 -1.67 -14.29 8.13
C MET A 204 -2.49 -13.24 7.37
N PHE A 205 -3.81 -13.25 7.48
CA PHE A 205 -4.66 -12.21 6.90
C PHE A 205 -4.63 -10.89 7.68
N ALA A 206 -4.50 -10.93 9.01
CA ALA A 206 -4.29 -9.75 9.84
C ALA A 206 -3.04 -8.98 9.41
N GLU A 207 -1.95 -9.71 9.12
CA GLU A 207 -0.70 -9.17 8.61
C GLU A 207 -0.83 -8.65 7.17
N LEU A 208 -1.45 -9.41 6.27
CA LEU A 208 -1.66 -8.99 4.88
C LEU A 208 -2.56 -7.74 4.77
N PHE A 209 -3.59 -7.65 5.60
CA PHE A 209 -4.55 -6.54 5.63
C PHE A 209 -4.19 -5.46 6.65
N HIS A 210 -3.01 -5.53 7.26
CA HIS A 210 -2.56 -4.52 8.21
C HIS A 210 -2.52 -3.12 7.56
N MET A 211 -3.07 -2.13 8.25
CA MET A 211 -3.08 -0.74 7.81
C MET A 211 -2.11 0.06 8.68
N PRO A 212 -1.32 1.01 8.14
CA PRO A 212 -1.42 1.58 6.77
C PRO A 212 -0.85 0.68 5.65
N ALA A 213 0.10 -0.20 5.97
CA ALA A 213 0.73 -1.12 5.02
C ALA A 213 0.96 -2.49 5.68
N PRO A 214 1.04 -3.59 4.91
CA PRO A 214 1.45 -4.88 5.45
C PRO A 214 2.84 -4.77 6.07
N ARG A 215 3.09 -5.47 7.20
CA ARG A 215 4.38 -5.38 7.90
C ARG A 215 5.54 -5.94 7.07
N TYR A 216 5.27 -6.97 6.26
CA TYR A 216 6.24 -7.61 5.37
C TYR A 216 5.76 -7.58 3.92
N LEU A 217 6.62 -8.00 3.00
CA LEU A 217 6.28 -8.06 1.58
C LEU A 217 5.05 -8.96 1.34
N GLU A 218 4.04 -8.45 0.64
CA GLU A 218 2.75 -9.12 0.38
C GLU A 218 2.90 -10.55 -0.15
N ILE A 219 3.88 -10.78 -1.02
CA ILE A 219 4.13 -12.09 -1.64
C ILE A 219 4.55 -13.16 -0.63
N ALA A 220 5.15 -12.77 0.50
CA ALA A 220 5.58 -13.69 1.54
C ALA A 220 4.37 -14.43 2.13
N TYR A 221 3.28 -13.73 2.40
CA TYR A 221 2.07 -14.32 2.98
C TYR A 221 1.45 -15.39 2.07
N GLY A 222 1.31 -15.09 0.77
CA GLY A 222 0.82 -16.05 -0.21
C GLY A 222 1.74 -17.27 -0.33
N ALA A 223 3.06 -17.06 -0.33
CA ALA A 223 4.03 -18.14 -0.42
C ALA A 223 4.04 -19.04 0.83
N ILE A 224 3.92 -18.47 2.03
CA ILE A 224 3.83 -19.21 3.29
C ILE A 224 2.53 -20.01 3.37
N LEU A 225 1.39 -19.42 2.99
CA LEU A 225 0.09 -20.15 2.93
C LEU A 225 0.14 -21.35 1.99
N ILE A 226 0.85 -21.24 0.86
CA ILE A 226 1.09 -22.38 -0.03
C ILE A 226 1.93 -23.47 0.66
N GLU A 227 3.00 -23.10 1.39
CA GLU A 227 3.79 -24.08 2.15
C GLU A 227 2.96 -24.73 3.29
N LEU A 228 2.12 -23.97 3.98
CA LEU A 228 1.19 -24.49 4.98
C LEU A 228 0.23 -25.52 4.39
N CYS A 229 -0.31 -25.27 3.18
CA CYS A 229 -1.16 -26.23 2.46
C CYS A 229 -0.41 -27.52 2.09
N LYS A 230 0.89 -27.45 1.79
CA LYS A 230 1.72 -28.64 1.53
C LYS A 230 1.97 -29.45 2.80
N LEU A 231 2.20 -28.77 3.92
CA LEU A 231 2.49 -29.41 5.21
C LEU A 231 1.24 -29.98 5.90
N GLN A 232 0.06 -29.40 5.66
CA GLN A 232 -1.23 -29.83 6.21
C GLN A 232 -2.31 -29.96 5.11
N PRO A 233 -2.17 -30.92 4.17
CA PRO A 233 -3.03 -30.99 2.99
C PRO A 233 -4.49 -31.35 3.28
N SER A 234 -4.78 -31.94 4.45
CA SER A 234 -6.13 -32.36 4.83
C SER A 234 -6.96 -31.28 5.52
N THR A 235 -6.33 -30.31 6.20
CA THR A 235 -7.01 -29.30 7.03
C THR A 235 -6.82 -27.89 6.50
N MET A 236 -5.57 -27.48 6.25
CA MET A 236 -5.25 -26.09 5.90
C MET A 236 -5.97 -25.57 4.64
N PRO A 237 -6.10 -26.33 3.54
CA PRO A 237 -6.86 -25.86 2.38
C PRO A 237 -8.35 -25.59 2.67
N GLN A 238 -8.96 -26.36 3.57
CA GLN A 238 -10.37 -26.21 3.94
C GLN A 238 -10.58 -24.92 4.74
N VAL A 239 -9.72 -24.67 5.74
CA VAL A 239 -9.74 -23.44 6.54
C VAL A 239 -9.48 -22.22 5.65
N LEU A 240 -8.56 -22.33 4.69
CA LEU A 240 -8.25 -21.23 3.77
C LEU A 240 -9.39 -20.95 2.79
N ALA A 241 -10.07 -22.00 2.30
CA ALA A 241 -11.27 -21.84 1.46
C ALA A 241 -12.40 -21.16 2.24
N GLN A 242 -12.67 -21.60 3.48
CA GLN A 242 -13.65 -20.96 4.37
C GLN A 242 -13.29 -19.49 4.67
N ALA A 243 -12.01 -19.21 4.93
CA ALA A 243 -11.54 -17.84 5.12
C ALA A 243 -11.82 -16.97 3.88
N THR A 244 -11.50 -17.49 2.69
CA THR A 244 -11.74 -16.80 1.41
C THR A 244 -13.22 -16.49 1.21
N GLU A 245 -14.09 -17.45 1.55
CA GLU A 245 -15.55 -17.28 1.50
C GLU A 245 -16.02 -16.15 2.43
N ILE A 246 -15.52 -16.14 3.68
CA ILE A 246 -15.83 -15.07 4.64
C ILE A 246 -15.36 -13.71 4.14
N LEU A 247 -14.13 -13.62 3.60
CA LEU A 247 -13.58 -12.39 3.05
C LEU A 247 -14.44 -11.87 1.89
N PHE A 248 -14.87 -12.75 0.98
CA PHE A 248 -15.74 -12.40 -0.14
C PHE A 248 -17.14 -11.98 0.33
N MET A 249 -17.74 -12.69 1.28
CA MET A 249 -19.07 -12.36 1.79
C MET A 249 -19.11 -11.02 2.54
N ARG A 250 -18.01 -10.62 3.18
CA ARG A 250 -17.86 -9.36 3.91
C ARG A 250 -17.22 -8.23 3.09
N ILE A 251 -17.00 -8.43 1.79
CA ILE A 251 -16.23 -7.50 0.94
C ILE A 251 -16.90 -6.12 0.76
N ASP A 252 -18.21 -6.04 0.98
CA ASP A 252 -19.03 -4.84 0.77
C ASP A 252 -18.60 -3.64 1.63
N SER A 253 -18.07 -3.93 2.81
CA SER A 253 -17.53 -2.93 3.74
C SER A 253 -16.02 -2.98 3.87
N MET A 254 -15.32 -3.76 3.04
CA MET A 254 -13.87 -3.91 3.11
C MET A 254 -13.18 -2.62 2.62
N ASN A 255 -12.13 -2.19 3.33
CA ASN A 255 -11.30 -1.07 2.95
C ASN A 255 -10.68 -1.29 1.56
N VAL A 256 -10.64 -0.25 0.73
CA VAL A 256 -10.12 -0.31 -0.66
C VAL A 256 -8.68 -0.83 -0.74
N SER A 257 -7.83 -0.47 0.23
CA SER A 257 -6.45 -0.98 0.28
C SER A 257 -6.41 -2.49 0.54
N CYS A 258 -7.28 -2.98 1.41
CA CYS A 258 -7.40 -4.41 1.73
C CYS A 258 -8.02 -5.18 0.56
N PHE A 259 -9.00 -4.59 -0.13
CA PHE A 259 -9.60 -5.13 -1.35
C PHE A 259 -8.53 -5.40 -2.42
N ASP A 260 -7.66 -4.43 -2.70
CA ASP A 260 -6.59 -4.61 -3.69
C ASP A 260 -5.63 -5.76 -3.31
N ARG A 261 -5.27 -5.86 -2.03
CA ARG A 261 -4.41 -6.93 -1.51
C ARG A 261 -5.11 -8.29 -1.59
N PHE A 262 -6.41 -8.35 -1.35
CA PHE A 262 -7.20 -9.56 -1.47
C PHE A 262 -7.25 -10.05 -2.92
N VAL A 263 -7.48 -9.13 -3.88
CA VAL A 263 -7.42 -9.42 -5.32
C VAL A 263 -6.05 -9.99 -5.72
N CYS A 264 -4.96 -9.33 -5.28
CA CYS A 264 -3.59 -9.75 -5.58
C CYS A 264 -3.27 -11.11 -4.97
N TRP A 265 -3.58 -11.32 -3.69
CA TRP A 265 -3.37 -12.60 -3.02
C TRP A 265 -4.17 -13.73 -3.66
N PHE A 266 -5.47 -13.52 -3.91
CA PHE A 266 -6.35 -14.59 -4.38
C PHE A 266 -5.99 -15.02 -5.81
N SER A 267 -5.75 -14.05 -6.71
CA SER A 267 -5.27 -14.37 -8.08
C SER A 267 -3.91 -15.09 -8.09
N TYR A 268 -2.98 -14.69 -7.21
CA TYR A 268 -1.71 -15.40 -7.03
C TYR A 268 -1.94 -16.82 -6.52
N HIS A 269 -2.77 -16.99 -5.48
CA HIS A 269 -3.12 -18.29 -4.92
C HIS A 269 -3.71 -19.21 -5.99
N LEU A 270 -4.73 -18.76 -6.72
CA LEU A 270 -5.36 -19.50 -7.81
C LEU A 270 -4.35 -19.96 -8.86
N SER A 271 -3.40 -19.10 -9.26
CA SER A 271 -2.39 -19.47 -10.26
C SER A 271 -1.49 -20.63 -9.82
N ASN A 272 -1.31 -20.85 -8.51
CA ASN A 272 -0.57 -21.98 -7.96
C ASN A 272 -1.40 -23.26 -7.82
N PHE A 273 -2.73 -23.17 -7.92
CA PHE A 273 -3.68 -24.29 -7.83
C PHE A 273 -4.52 -24.46 -9.11
N GLN A 274 -3.88 -24.22 -10.26
CA GLN A 274 -4.45 -24.45 -11.60
C GLN A 274 -5.71 -23.62 -11.92
N PHE A 275 -5.90 -22.53 -11.18
CA PHE A 275 -7.07 -21.65 -11.19
C PHE A 275 -8.40 -22.35 -10.88
N ARG A 276 -8.36 -23.36 -10.01
CA ARG A 276 -9.58 -24.06 -9.56
C ARG A 276 -10.22 -23.32 -8.40
N TRP A 277 -11.50 -23.01 -8.57
CA TRP A 277 -12.37 -22.45 -7.53
C TRP A 277 -13.82 -22.80 -7.85
N SER A 278 -14.68 -22.90 -6.84
CA SER A 278 -16.12 -23.11 -6.99
C SER A 278 -16.82 -21.77 -7.26
N TRP A 279 -16.63 -21.23 -8.47
CA TRP A 279 -17.21 -19.93 -8.86
C TRP A 279 -18.74 -19.87 -8.72
N ASP A 280 -19.42 -21.01 -8.91
CA ASP A 280 -20.88 -21.12 -8.76
C ASP A 280 -21.37 -20.73 -7.36
N ASP A 281 -20.54 -20.88 -6.32
CA ASP A 281 -20.89 -20.46 -4.96
C ASP A 281 -21.10 -18.93 -4.85
N TRP A 282 -20.60 -18.16 -5.82
CA TRP A 282 -20.67 -16.70 -5.87
C TRP A 282 -21.67 -16.15 -6.90
N GLU A 283 -22.57 -16.99 -7.42
CA GLU A 283 -23.54 -16.63 -8.48
C GLU A 283 -24.37 -15.39 -8.11
N SER A 284 -24.68 -15.19 -6.83
CA SER A 284 -25.47 -14.05 -6.34
C SER A 284 -24.90 -12.67 -6.69
N CYS A 285 -23.61 -12.58 -7.07
CA CYS A 285 -23.01 -11.31 -7.47
C CYS A 285 -23.37 -10.88 -8.89
N LEU A 286 -23.91 -11.77 -9.73
CA LEU A 286 -24.28 -11.49 -11.12
C LEU A 286 -25.43 -10.48 -11.23
N ASP A 287 -26.29 -10.42 -10.21
CA ASP A 287 -27.45 -9.52 -10.15
C ASP A 287 -27.11 -8.14 -9.56
N LEU A 288 -25.87 -7.92 -9.13
CA LEU A 288 -25.43 -6.68 -8.49
C LEU A 288 -24.88 -5.67 -9.50
N ASP A 289 -24.86 -4.39 -9.09
CA ASP A 289 -24.24 -3.32 -9.87
C ASP A 289 -22.75 -3.64 -10.18
N ALA A 290 -22.26 -3.29 -11.37
CA ALA A 290 -20.90 -3.63 -11.78
C ALA A 290 -19.81 -3.00 -10.91
N GLU A 291 -20.09 -1.86 -10.25
CA GLU A 291 -19.20 -1.20 -9.30
C GLU A 291 -19.40 -1.68 -7.85
N HIS A 292 -20.35 -2.58 -7.62
CA HIS A 292 -20.49 -3.26 -6.33
C HIS A 292 -19.22 -4.08 -6.03
N PRO A 293 -18.73 -4.13 -4.78
CA PRO A 293 -17.49 -4.82 -4.42
C PRO A 293 -17.38 -6.27 -4.89
N LYS A 294 -18.43 -7.08 -4.77
CA LYS A 294 -18.45 -8.49 -5.21
C LYS A 294 -18.18 -8.70 -6.72
N PRO A 295 -18.99 -8.20 -7.66
CA PRO A 295 -18.70 -8.37 -9.09
C PRO A 295 -17.39 -7.68 -9.50
N LYS A 296 -17.06 -6.54 -8.90
CA LYS A 296 -15.77 -5.86 -9.15
C LYS A 296 -14.59 -6.74 -8.74
N PHE A 297 -14.66 -7.43 -7.60
CA PHE A 297 -13.62 -8.35 -7.13
C PHE A 297 -13.35 -9.45 -8.14
N ILE A 298 -14.40 -10.12 -8.62
CA ILE A 298 -14.26 -11.19 -9.63
C ILE A 298 -13.59 -10.64 -10.89
N ARG A 299 -14.05 -9.48 -11.39
CA ARG A 299 -13.47 -8.83 -12.57
C ARG A 299 -11.96 -8.56 -12.40
N GLU A 300 -11.56 -8.00 -11.27
CA GLU A 300 -10.15 -7.66 -10.99
C GLU A 300 -9.30 -8.93 -10.76
N VAL A 301 -9.84 -9.96 -10.11
CA VAL A 301 -9.19 -11.28 -9.96
C VAL A 301 -8.98 -11.93 -11.32
N MET A 302 -9.96 -11.86 -12.23
CA MET A 302 -9.83 -12.39 -13.59
C MET A 302 -8.78 -11.62 -14.40
N LEU A 303 -8.76 -10.29 -14.29
CA LEU A 303 -7.73 -9.46 -14.93
C LEU A 303 -6.32 -9.84 -14.44
N LYS A 304 -6.12 -9.99 -13.12
CA LYS A 304 -4.83 -10.42 -12.55
C LYS A 304 -4.46 -11.85 -12.93
N SER A 305 -5.44 -12.76 -12.91
CA SER A 305 -5.24 -14.16 -13.31
C SER A 305 -4.83 -14.26 -14.78
N MET A 306 -5.41 -13.43 -15.66
CA MET A 306 -5.00 -13.34 -17.06
C MET A 306 -3.55 -12.86 -17.21
N ARG A 307 -3.09 -11.90 -16.39
CA ARG A 307 -1.69 -11.45 -16.39
C ARG A 307 -0.70 -12.55 -15.95
N LEU A 308 -1.16 -13.51 -15.15
CA LEU A 308 -0.40 -14.70 -14.71
C LEU A 308 -0.63 -15.92 -15.64
N SER A 309 -1.41 -15.76 -16.71
CA SER A 309 -1.80 -16.82 -17.64
C SER A 309 -2.02 -16.24 -19.05
N TYR A 310 -3.07 -16.66 -19.75
CA TYR A 310 -3.47 -16.14 -21.05
C TYR A 310 -5.00 -16.15 -21.18
N TYR A 311 -5.53 -15.29 -22.05
CA TYR A 311 -6.98 -15.05 -22.23
C TYR A 311 -7.80 -16.34 -22.36
N GLN A 312 -7.38 -17.26 -23.26
CA GLN A 312 -8.13 -18.50 -23.52
C GLN A 312 -8.25 -19.38 -22.26
N ARG A 313 -7.18 -19.45 -21.44
CA ARG A 313 -7.22 -20.22 -20.18
C ARG A 313 -8.23 -19.63 -19.20
N ILE A 314 -8.26 -18.31 -19.03
CA ILE A 314 -9.18 -17.65 -18.10
C ILE A 314 -10.64 -17.80 -18.55
N ARG A 315 -10.88 -17.77 -19.86
CA ARG A 315 -12.20 -18.04 -20.42
C ARG A 315 -12.67 -19.48 -20.14
N GLU A 316 -11.76 -20.45 -20.13
CA GLU A 316 -12.08 -21.88 -19.92
C GLU A 316 -12.32 -22.28 -18.46
N ILE A 317 -11.81 -21.52 -17.48
CA ILE A 317 -11.97 -21.83 -16.05
C ILE A 317 -13.27 -21.28 -15.45
N LEU A 318 -13.92 -20.32 -16.11
CA LEU A 318 -15.16 -19.72 -15.64
C LEU A 318 -16.37 -20.53 -16.13
N PRO A 319 -17.37 -20.76 -15.27
CA PRO A 319 -18.67 -21.29 -15.71
C PRO A 319 -19.36 -20.35 -16.70
N GLU A 320 -20.30 -20.87 -17.49
CA GLU A 320 -20.95 -20.10 -18.56
C GLU A 320 -21.67 -18.84 -18.06
N GLN A 321 -22.30 -18.89 -16.87
CA GLN A 321 -22.94 -17.72 -16.28
C GLN A 321 -21.96 -16.59 -15.93
N PHE A 322 -20.67 -16.90 -15.70
CA PHE A 322 -19.62 -15.92 -15.40
C PHE A 322 -18.91 -15.38 -16.65
N ASN A 323 -19.36 -15.73 -17.86
CA ASN A 323 -18.74 -15.28 -19.11
C ASN A 323 -18.58 -13.75 -19.19
N GLY A 324 -19.51 -12.98 -18.59
CA GLY A 324 -19.45 -11.51 -18.51
C GLY A 324 -18.27 -10.94 -17.72
N PHE A 325 -17.59 -11.77 -16.91
CA PHE A 325 -16.37 -11.40 -16.18
C PHE A 325 -15.08 -11.78 -16.91
N THR A 326 -15.18 -12.46 -18.06
CA THR A 326 -13.99 -12.76 -18.88
C THR A 326 -13.37 -11.42 -19.32
N PRO A 327 -12.09 -11.15 -19.01
CA PRO A 327 -11.43 -9.92 -19.41
C PRO A 327 -11.43 -9.78 -20.93
N VAL A 328 -11.48 -8.56 -21.46
CA VAL A 328 -11.34 -8.36 -22.91
C VAL A 328 -9.96 -8.83 -23.36
N LYS A 329 -9.88 -9.38 -24.57
CA LYS A 329 -8.61 -9.84 -25.14
C LYS A 329 -7.63 -8.66 -25.25
N PRO A 330 -6.41 -8.77 -24.72
CA PRO A 330 -5.47 -7.66 -24.64
C PRO A 330 -4.75 -7.42 -25.97
N GLU A 331 -5.42 -6.75 -26.91
CA GLU A 331 -4.88 -6.41 -28.23
C GLU A 331 -4.80 -4.89 -28.44
N PRO A 332 -3.84 -4.39 -29.24
CA PRO A 332 -3.76 -2.97 -29.58
C PRO A 332 -4.90 -2.57 -30.52
N ASP A 333 -5.54 -1.42 -30.25
CA ASP A 333 -6.62 -0.88 -31.06
C ASP A 333 -6.13 0.24 -32.00
N TYR A 334 -5.45 -0.14 -33.08
CA TYR A 334 -4.78 0.81 -33.97
C TYR A 334 -5.74 1.49 -34.97
N LYS A 335 -6.09 2.75 -34.69
CA LYS A 335 -7.12 3.50 -35.44
C LYS A 335 -6.84 3.72 -36.93
N TYR A 336 -5.58 3.84 -37.36
CA TYR A 336 -5.23 4.08 -38.77
C TYR A 336 -5.23 2.82 -39.66
N ALA A 337 -5.56 1.66 -39.10
CA ALA A 337 -5.79 0.42 -39.87
C ALA A 337 -7.27 0.01 -39.92
N LYS A 338 -8.16 0.75 -39.25
CA LYS A 338 -9.60 0.44 -39.21
C LYS A 338 -10.29 0.77 -40.52
N GLU A 339 -11.44 0.15 -40.74
CA GLU A 339 -12.36 0.54 -41.80
C GLU A 339 -12.81 2.00 -41.60
N GLY A 340 -12.77 2.82 -42.65
CA GLY A 340 -13.00 4.26 -42.57
C GLY A 340 -11.79 5.11 -42.15
N ALA A 341 -10.64 4.50 -41.82
CA ALA A 341 -9.44 5.26 -41.44
C ALA A 341 -8.94 6.23 -42.51
N ALA A 342 -9.26 6.01 -43.80
CA ALA A 342 -8.84 6.88 -44.90
C ALA A 342 -9.32 8.34 -44.74
N SER A 343 -10.42 8.59 -44.02
CA SER A 343 -10.92 9.96 -43.74
C SER A 343 -10.35 10.58 -42.47
N LEU A 344 -9.60 9.82 -41.65
CA LEU A 344 -9.00 10.35 -40.44
C LEU A 344 -7.82 11.29 -40.78
N PRO A 345 -7.68 12.44 -40.11
CA PRO A 345 -6.50 13.28 -40.22
C PRO A 345 -5.23 12.50 -39.87
N GLY A 346 -4.18 12.67 -40.67
CA GLY A 346 -2.88 12.04 -40.42
C GLY A 346 -2.73 10.59 -40.91
N THR A 347 -3.75 9.95 -41.47
CA THR A 347 -3.67 8.55 -41.96
C THR A 347 -2.57 8.34 -43.00
N THR A 348 -2.42 9.25 -43.96
CA THR A 348 -1.34 9.17 -44.96
C THR A 348 0.03 9.20 -44.31
N ALA A 349 0.25 10.08 -43.33
CA ALA A 349 1.49 10.16 -42.58
C ALA A 349 1.72 8.91 -41.72
N ALA A 350 0.66 8.35 -41.11
CA ALA A 350 0.73 7.12 -40.33
C ALA A 350 1.17 5.94 -41.21
N HIS A 351 0.60 5.78 -42.41
CA HIS A 351 1.01 4.75 -43.37
C HIS A 351 2.46 4.96 -43.85
N GLN A 352 2.86 6.21 -44.09
CA GLN A 352 4.25 6.52 -44.42
C GLN A 352 5.21 6.15 -43.28
N LEU A 353 4.86 6.49 -42.02
CA LEU A 353 5.64 6.10 -40.85
C LEU A 353 5.72 4.58 -40.68
N VAL A 354 4.65 3.83 -40.96
CA VAL A 354 4.69 2.36 -40.95
C VAL A 354 5.78 1.84 -41.88
N VAL A 355 5.86 2.37 -43.10
CA VAL A 355 6.88 1.98 -44.08
C VAL A 355 8.27 2.38 -43.62
N SER A 356 8.46 3.65 -43.24
CA SER A 356 9.75 4.19 -42.79
C SER A 356 10.32 3.43 -41.58
N ILE A 357 9.51 3.18 -40.56
CA ILE A 357 9.96 2.47 -39.34
C ILE A 357 10.34 1.02 -39.67
N ARG A 358 9.56 0.32 -40.52
CA ARG A 358 9.90 -1.04 -40.98
C ARG A 358 11.19 -1.09 -41.79
N GLN A 359 11.48 -0.02 -42.54
CA GLN A 359 12.75 0.17 -43.27
C GLN A 359 13.90 0.67 -42.38
N LYS A 360 13.71 0.66 -41.05
CA LYS A 360 14.71 1.05 -40.04
C LYS A 360 15.17 2.50 -40.14
N CYS A 361 14.26 3.41 -40.46
CA CYS A 361 14.53 4.86 -40.52
C CYS A 361 15.21 5.44 -39.27
N THR A 362 15.81 6.63 -39.43
CA THR A 362 16.37 7.43 -38.32
C THR A 362 15.29 8.28 -37.63
N PRO A 363 15.54 8.79 -36.41
CA PRO A 363 14.65 9.74 -35.74
C PRO A 363 14.34 11.00 -36.57
N GLU A 364 15.32 11.51 -37.32
CA GLU A 364 15.18 12.71 -38.15
C GLU A 364 14.25 12.46 -39.34
N GLU A 365 14.33 11.28 -39.95
CA GLU A 365 13.41 10.88 -41.02
C GLU A 365 11.96 10.81 -40.51
N VAL A 366 11.73 10.33 -39.29
CA VAL A 366 10.40 10.36 -38.64
C VAL A 366 9.91 11.80 -38.47
N LEU A 367 10.74 12.69 -37.96
CA LEU A 367 10.39 14.11 -37.83
C LEU A 367 10.10 14.76 -39.18
N GLY A 368 10.81 14.34 -40.23
CA GLY A 368 10.55 14.75 -41.62
C GLY A 368 9.15 14.37 -42.08
N VAL A 369 8.71 13.13 -41.83
CA VAL A 369 7.34 12.68 -42.15
C VAL A 369 6.28 13.45 -41.36
N LEU A 370 6.56 13.79 -40.10
CA LEU A 370 5.64 14.53 -39.24
C LEU A 370 5.61 16.03 -39.53
N LYS A 371 6.56 16.57 -40.30
CA LYS A 371 6.75 18.03 -40.46
C LYS A 371 5.51 18.73 -41.00
N ASP A 372 4.88 18.14 -42.00
CA ASP A 372 3.80 18.75 -42.80
C ASP A 372 2.39 18.48 -42.25
N LEU A 373 2.28 17.81 -41.09
CA LEU A 373 1.00 17.62 -40.43
C LEU A 373 0.48 18.96 -39.88
N ALA A 374 -0.75 19.31 -40.29
CA ALA A 374 -1.47 20.49 -39.79
C ALA A 374 -1.59 20.44 -38.26
N ASN A 375 -1.59 21.61 -37.61
CA ASN A 375 -1.88 21.71 -36.18
C ASN A 375 -3.39 21.97 -36.01
N PRO A 376 -4.19 21.02 -35.51
CA PRO A 376 -5.62 21.25 -35.31
C PRO A 376 -5.89 22.43 -34.37
N ARG A 377 -4.94 22.74 -33.48
CA ARG A 377 -5.06 23.82 -32.48
C ARG A 377 -4.70 25.18 -33.01
N SER A 378 -4.01 25.30 -34.16
CA SER A 378 -3.67 26.62 -34.70
C SER A 378 -4.88 27.41 -35.20
N GLU A 379 -6.03 26.75 -35.40
CA GLU A 379 -7.29 27.41 -35.74
C GLU A 379 -8.02 27.98 -34.50
N GLU A 380 -7.76 27.45 -33.31
CA GLU A 380 -8.44 27.83 -32.05
C GLU A 380 -7.54 28.68 -31.12
N GLU A 381 -6.23 28.43 -31.10
CA GLU A 381 -5.24 29.10 -30.24
C GLU A 381 -3.95 29.38 -31.03
N ALA A 382 -3.70 30.65 -31.35
CA ALA A 382 -2.55 31.08 -32.18
C ALA A 382 -1.17 30.75 -31.57
N ASP A 383 -1.10 30.47 -30.25
CA ASP A 383 0.12 30.18 -29.48
C ASP A 383 0.22 28.71 -29.00
N SER A 384 -0.40 27.77 -29.72
CA SER A 384 -0.35 26.35 -29.33
C SER A 384 1.09 25.80 -29.38
N ARG A 385 1.68 25.56 -28.20
CA ARG A 385 3.09 25.15 -28.01
C ARG A 385 3.41 23.73 -28.49
N PHE A 386 2.41 22.93 -28.87
CA PHE A 386 2.61 21.59 -29.40
C PHE A 386 1.55 21.22 -30.45
N ASN A 387 1.84 20.22 -31.28
CA ASN A 387 0.90 19.72 -32.29
C ASN A 387 0.35 18.34 -31.88
N PRO A 388 -0.93 18.22 -31.47
CA PRO A 388 -1.50 16.97 -31.01
C PRO A 388 -1.59 15.92 -32.12
N LEU A 389 -1.78 16.31 -33.38
CA LEU A 389 -1.86 15.38 -34.51
C LEU A 389 -0.52 14.71 -34.80
N LYS A 390 0.60 15.45 -34.62
CA LYS A 390 1.95 14.87 -34.75
C LYS A 390 2.20 13.82 -33.67
N ILE A 391 1.81 14.12 -32.43
CA ILE A 391 1.91 13.18 -31.30
C ILE A 391 1.04 11.95 -31.57
N ASP A 392 -0.20 12.16 -31.96
CA ASP A 392 -1.17 11.09 -32.26
C ASP A 392 -0.63 10.09 -33.29
N VAL A 393 -0.31 10.58 -34.49
CA VAL A 393 0.20 9.76 -35.59
C VAL A 393 1.48 9.01 -35.17
N PHE A 394 2.41 9.70 -34.51
CA PHE A 394 3.67 9.09 -34.08
C PHE A 394 3.47 8.01 -33.01
N VAL A 395 2.78 8.33 -31.91
CA VAL A 395 2.61 7.44 -30.76
C VAL A 395 1.79 6.20 -31.14
N GLN A 396 0.66 6.38 -31.82
CA GLN A 396 -0.17 5.28 -32.30
C GLN A 396 0.62 4.33 -33.21
N THR A 397 1.34 4.88 -34.20
CA THR A 397 2.07 4.08 -35.17
C THR A 397 3.24 3.34 -34.54
N LEU A 398 4.04 4.05 -33.74
CA LEU A 398 5.24 3.48 -33.13
C LEU A 398 4.90 2.35 -32.14
N LEU A 399 3.95 2.60 -31.24
CA LEU A 399 3.55 1.62 -30.23
C LEU A 399 2.81 0.43 -30.84
N ASN A 400 2.02 0.64 -31.90
CA ASN A 400 1.40 -0.45 -32.65
C ASN A 400 2.46 -1.37 -33.30
N LEU A 401 3.51 -0.80 -33.91
CA LEU A 401 4.62 -1.60 -34.47
C LEU A 401 5.44 -2.31 -33.38
N GLY A 402 5.48 -1.75 -32.17
CA GLY A 402 6.12 -2.34 -30.98
C GLY A 402 5.25 -3.35 -30.22
N SER A 403 4.04 -3.65 -30.69
CA SER A 403 3.01 -4.39 -29.93
C SER A 403 3.30 -5.87 -29.66
N LYS A 404 4.30 -6.46 -30.33
CA LYS A 404 4.61 -7.90 -30.23
C LYS A 404 4.99 -8.36 -28.81
N SER A 405 5.69 -7.52 -28.05
CA SER A 405 6.01 -7.77 -26.64
C SER A 405 6.44 -6.48 -25.94
N PHE A 406 6.50 -6.50 -24.61
CA PHE A 406 7.04 -5.38 -23.82
C PHE A 406 8.44 -4.96 -24.29
N SER A 407 9.32 -5.92 -24.58
CA SER A 407 10.68 -5.63 -25.07
C SER A 407 10.69 -4.91 -26.41
N HIS A 408 9.77 -5.25 -27.35
CA HIS A 408 9.66 -4.54 -28.62
C HIS A 408 9.18 -3.10 -28.42
N SER A 409 8.18 -2.90 -27.56
CA SER A 409 7.70 -1.57 -27.21
C SER A 409 8.79 -0.72 -26.53
N PHE A 410 9.56 -1.29 -25.61
CA PHE A 410 10.66 -0.58 -24.94
C PHE A 410 11.80 -0.25 -25.91
N ALA A 411 12.15 -1.17 -26.81
CA ALA A 411 13.15 -0.93 -27.83
C ALA A 411 12.71 0.17 -28.81
N ALA A 412 11.43 0.18 -29.18
CA ALA A 412 10.84 1.23 -30.01
C ALA A 412 10.92 2.61 -29.32
N ILE A 413 10.51 2.69 -28.04
CA ILE A 413 10.62 3.92 -27.24
C ILE A 413 12.08 4.39 -27.14
N SER A 414 13.02 3.48 -26.87
CA SER A 414 14.44 3.83 -26.75
C SER A 414 15.04 4.28 -28.08
N LYS A 415 14.68 3.65 -29.22
CA LYS A 415 15.18 4.04 -30.55
C LYS A 415 14.71 5.44 -30.95
N PHE A 416 13.47 5.80 -30.65
CA PHE A 416 12.88 7.08 -31.04
C PHE A 416 12.68 8.04 -29.86
N HIS A 417 13.49 7.88 -28.80
CA HIS A 417 13.45 8.74 -27.61
C HIS A 417 13.62 10.23 -27.95
N TYR A 418 14.53 10.54 -28.89
CA TYR A 418 14.73 11.90 -29.38
C TYR A 418 13.45 12.52 -29.96
N VAL A 419 12.68 11.75 -30.75
CA VAL A 419 11.39 12.21 -31.30
C VAL A 419 10.38 12.48 -30.18
N PHE A 420 10.31 11.61 -29.17
CA PHE A 420 9.48 11.85 -27.99
C PHE A 420 9.87 13.14 -27.26
N LYS A 421 11.16 13.41 -27.06
CA LYS A 421 11.62 14.62 -26.36
C LYS A 421 11.27 15.91 -27.10
N ILE A 422 11.24 15.90 -28.43
CA ILE A 422 10.77 17.05 -29.23
C ILE A 422 9.26 17.19 -29.16
N LEU A 423 8.52 16.08 -29.27
CA LEU A 423 7.07 16.12 -29.35
C LEU A 423 6.39 16.35 -27.98
N ALA A 424 7.01 15.94 -26.89
CA ALA A 424 6.47 15.97 -25.53
C ALA A 424 7.18 17.01 -24.63
N GLU A 425 7.44 18.20 -25.18
CA GLU A 425 8.17 19.27 -24.49
C GLU A 425 7.35 19.90 -23.35
N SER A 426 6.04 20.12 -23.54
CA SER A 426 5.15 20.67 -22.52
C SER A 426 4.35 19.60 -21.77
N GLU A 427 3.84 19.92 -20.58
CA GLU A 427 2.99 19.01 -19.80
C GLU A 427 1.75 18.56 -20.60
N GLU A 428 1.11 19.47 -21.33
CA GLU A 428 -0.05 19.15 -22.16
C GLU A 428 0.30 18.19 -23.31
N ALA A 429 1.51 18.33 -23.87
CA ALA A 429 2.02 17.43 -24.88
C ALA A 429 2.32 16.03 -24.29
N GLN A 430 2.87 15.97 -23.08
CA GLN A 430 3.07 14.72 -22.33
C GLN A 430 1.74 14.03 -22.02
N ILE A 431 0.72 14.78 -21.59
CA ILE A 431 -0.65 14.26 -21.40
C ILE A 431 -1.23 13.76 -22.74
N CYS A 432 -0.95 14.45 -23.86
CA CYS A 432 -1.35 13.98 -25.19
C CYS A 432 -0.68 12.65 -25.57
N VAL A 433 0.60 12.44 -25.22
CA VAL A 433 1.28 11.15 -25.38
C VAL A 433 0.55 10.06 -24.59
N LEU A 434 0.22 10.33 -23.32
CA LEU A 434 -0.49 9.38 -22.45
C LEU A 434 -1.89 9.04 -22.97
N LYS A 435 -2.64 10.03 -23.48
CA LYS A 435 -3.95 9.83 -24.11
C LYS A 435 -3.86 8.91 -25.33
N ASN A 436 -2.89 9.15 -26.22
CA ASN A 436 -2.70 8.29 -27.40
C ASN A 436 -2.23 6.87 -27.05
N MET A 437 -1.41 6.73 -26.00
CA MET A 437 -1.07 5.42 -25.46
C MET A 437 -2.31 4.69 -24.91
N PHE A 438 -3.17 5.40 -24.18
CA PHE A 438 -4.42 4.85 -23.65
C PHE A 438 -5.38 4.42 -24.76
N GLU A 439 -5.63 5.27 -25.76
CA GLU A 439 -6.49 4.94 -26.90
C GLU A 439 -6.05 3.64 -27.58
N LEU A 440 -4.74 3.45 -27.79
CA LEU A 440 -4.20 2.25 -28.40
C LEU A 440 -4.30 1.01 -27.49
N TRP A 441 -4.08 1.17 -26.18
CA TRP A 441 -3.89 0.06 -25.25
C TRP A 441 -4.99 -0.11 -24.19
N HIS A 442 -6.17 0.49 -24.38
CA HIS A 442 -7.26 0.48 -23.39
C HIS A 442 -7.72 -0.94 -23.00
N TYR A 443 -7.57 -1.94 -23.88
CA TYR A 443 -7.82 -3.36 -23.56
C TYR A 443 -6.66 -4.09 -22.87
N HIS A 444 -5.47 -3.49 -22.80
CA HIS A 444 -4.27 -4.11 -22.23
C HIS A 444 -3.70 -3.27 -21.08
N GLN A 445 -4.37 -3.32 -19.92
CA GLN A 445 -3.99 -2.57 -18.72
C GLN A 445 -2.53 -2.79 -18.27
N GLN A 446 -2.03 -4.03 -18.35
CA GLN A 446 -0.62 -4.33 -18.00
C GLN A 446 0.38 -3.66 -18.94
N MET A 447 0.06 -3.54 -20.24
CA MET A 447 0.90 -2.79 -21.18
C MET A 447 0.96 -1.31 -20.80
N MET A 448 -0.19 -0.70 -20.48
CA MET A 448 -0.23 0.70 -20.04
C MET A 448 0.65 0.94 -18.81
N LEU A 449 0.57 0.06 -17.80
CA LEU A 449 1.41 0.13 -16.60
C LEU A 449 2.91 0.16 -16.93
N VAL A 450 3.37 -0.76 -17.79
CA VAL A 450 4.80 -0.85 -18.11
C VAL A 450 5.27 0.25 -19.06
N LEU A 451 4.38 0.76 -19.93
CA LEU A 451 4.69 1.90 -20.81
C LEU A 451 4.82 3.19 -20.01
N VAL A 452 3.91 3.46 -19.07
CA VAL A 452 4.03 4.62 -18.17
C VAL A 452 5.30 4.51 -17.31
N ASP A 453 5.59 3.34 -16.75
CA ASP A 453 6.83 3.09 -16.01
C ASP A 453 8.08 3.41 -16.85
N LYS A 454 8.09 2.97 -18.11
CA LYS A 454 9.19 3.20 -19.05
C LYS A 454 9.31 4.68 -19.42
N MET A 455 8.20 5.35 -19.73
CA MET A 455 8.18 6.77 -20.11
C MET A 455 8.67 7.67 -18.96
N LEU A 456 8.29 7.37 -17.71
CA LEU A 456 8.82 8.05 -16.52
C LEU A 456 10.33 7.80 -16.36
N LYS A 457 10.79 6.55 -16.51
CA LYS A 457 12.23 6.19 -16.43
C LYS A 457 13.08 6.90 -17.48
N THR A 458 12.53 7.15 -18.66
CA THR A 458 13.22 7.82 -19.76
C THR A 458 12.92 9.32 -19.84
N GLN A 459 12.25 9.89 -18.84
CA GLN A 459 11.88 11.31 -18.79
C GLN A 459 11.16 11.80 -20.06
N ILE A 460 10.32 10.93 -20.64
CA ILE A 460 9.40 11.31 -21.72
C ILE A 460 8.19 12.02 -21.13
N VAL A 461 7.73 11.56 -19.97
CA VAL A 461 6.68 12.19 -19.18
C VAL A 461 7.16 12.39 -17.75
N GLU A 462 6.63 13.41 -17.09
CA GLU A 462 6.86 13.72 -15.68
C GLU A 462 5.76 13.14 -14.79
N CYS A 463 6.02 13.10 -13.47
CA CYS A 463 5.05 12.56 -12.51
C CYS A 463 3.77 13.40 -12.42
N SER A 464 3.90 14.73 -12.54
CA SER A 464 2.78 15.69 -12.61
C SER A 464 1.85 15.39 -13.79
N ALA A 465 2.42 15.21 -14.99
CA ALA A 465 1.67 14.88 -16.21
C ALA A 465 0.87 13.58 -16.05
N VAL A 466 1.47 12.54 -15.45
CA VAL A 466 0.78 11.28 -15.18
C VAL A 466 -0.36 11.45 -14.17
N ALA A 467 -0.14 12.21 -13.08
CA ALA A 467 -1.19 12.51 -12.11
C ALA A 467 -2.35 13.26 -12.78
N ASN A 468 -2.06 14.34 -13.51
CA ASN A 468 -3.08 15.12 -14.23
C ASN A 468 -3.82 14.29 -15.29
N TRP A 469 -3.15 13.37 -15.98
CA TRP A 469 -3.79 12.44 -16.91
C TRP A 469 -4.78 11.49 -16.21
N ILE A 470 -4.42 10.93 -15.06
CA ILE A 470 -5.32 10.01 -14.31
C ILE A 470 -6.62 10.70 -13.89
N PHE A 471 -6.56 11.98 -13.50
CA PHE A 471 -7.72 12.79 -13.11
C PHE A 471 -8.37 13.54 -14.29
N SER A 472 -7.96 13.24 -15.53
CA SER A 472 -8.53 13.90 -16.71
C SER A 472 -9.95 13.39 -17.03
N LYS A 473 -10.72 14.21 -17.75
CA LYS A 473 -12.11 13.87 -18.12
C LYS A 473 -12.19 12.59 -18.96
N GLU A 474 -11.19 12.33 -19.80
CA GLU A 474 -11.11 11.13 -20.63
C GLU A 474 -10.99 9.85 -19.80
N MET A 475 -10.40 9.93 -18.60
CA MET A 475 -10.22 8.79 -17.70
C MET A 475 -11.41 8.57 -16.76
N ALA A 476 -12.45 9.41 -16.81
CA ALA A 476 -13.59 9.34 -15.89
C ALA A 476 -14.30 7.97 -15.91
N GLY A 477 -14.44 7.34 -17.08
CA GLY A 477 -15.04 6.01 -17.23
C GLY A 477 -14.15 4.85 -16.75
N GLU A 478 -12.87 5.11 -16.56
CA GLU A 478 -11.87 4.13 -16.11
C GLU A 478 -11.48 4.33 -14.64
N PHE A 479 -11.88 5.46 -14.04
CA PHE A 479 -11.35 5.99 -12.79
C PHE A 479 -11.41 5.03 -11.61
N THR A 480 -12.44 4.19 -11.52
CA THR A 480 -12.60 3.21 -10.43
C THR A 480 -11.84 1.91 -10.65
N LYS A 481 -11.21 1.69 -11.82
CA LYS A 481 -10.51 0.43 -12.12
C LYS A 481 -9.13 0.41 -11.45
N THR A 482 -8.74 -0.75 -10.93
CA THR A 482 -7.55 -0.86 -10.07
C THR A 482 -6.24 -0.47 -10.77
N TYR A 483 -6.13 -0.70 -12.08
CA TYR A 483 -4.90 -0.43 -12.82
C TYR A 483 -4.49 1.05 -12.83
N LEU A 484 -5.44 2.01 -12.75
CA LEU A 484 -5.08 3.44 -12.68
C LEU A 484 -4.41 3.78 -11.36
N TRP A 485 -4.88 3.19 -10.28
CA TRP A 485 -4.29 3.36 -8.96
C TRP A 485 -2.93 2.66 -8.86
N GLU A 486 -2.76 1.51 -9.52
CA GLU A 486 -1.43 0.91 -9.71
C GLU A 486 -0.46 1.88 -10.41
N ILE A 487 -0.91 2.59 -11.46
CA ILE A 487 -0.10 3.61 -12.15
C ILE A 487 0.22 4.80 -11.23
N LEU A 488 -0.77 5.30 -10.49
CA LEU A 488 -0.58 6.43 -9.56
C LEU A 488 0.43 6.08 -8.47
N HIS A 489 0.23 4.96 -7.77
CA HIS A 489 1.13 4.53 -6.71
C HIS A 489 2.52 4.19 -7.23
N LEU A 490 2.65 3.64 -8.45
CA LEU A 490 3.94 3.44 -9.11
C LEU A 490 4.65 4.77 -9.38
N THR A 491 3.93 5.78 -9.84
CA THR A 491 4.44 7.13 -10.10
C THR A 491 4.95 7.77 -8.82
N ILE A 492 4.15 7.75 -7.74
CA ILE A 492 4.56 8.29 -6.43
C ILE A 492 5.77 7.53 -5.89
N LYS A 493 5.77 6.19 -5.94
CA LYS A 493 6.90 5.36 -5.47
C LYS A 493 8.20 5.69 -6.20
N LYS A 494 8.16 6.00 -7.50
CA LYS A 494 9.33 6.45 -8.26
C LYS A 494 9.85 7.79 -7.77
N MET A 495 8.96 8.75 -7.58
CA MET A 495 9.33 10.07 -7.06
C MET A 495 9.94 9.94 -5.66
N ASN A 496 9.32 9.16 -4.76
CA ASN A 496 9.85 8.90 -3.43
C ASN A 496 11.24 8.26 -3.48
N LYS A 497 11.43 7.23 -4.31
CA LYS A 497 12.74 6.60 -4.50
C LYS A 497 13.79 7.55 -5.05
N HIS A 498 13.41 8.48 -5.93
CA HIS A 498 14.31 9.48 -6.48
C HIS A 498 14.81 10.43 -5.38
N VAL A 499 13.92 10.96 -4.55
CA VAL A 499 14.27 11.84 -3.42
C VAL A 499 15.11 11.11 -2.38
N ILE A 500 14.72 9.88 -1.99
CA ILE A 500 15.47 9.08 -1.02
C ILE A 500 16.88 8.80 -1.54
N LYS A 501 17.02 8.44 -2.82
CA LYS A 501 18.32 8.19 -3.44
C LYS A 501 19.21 9.43 -3.41
N LEU A 502 18.70 10.59 -3.83
CA LEU A 502 19.46 11.84 -3.80
C LEU A 502 19.86 12.24 -2.37
N GLY A 503 18.96 12.05 -1.39
CA GLY A 503 19.26 12.31 0.02
C GLY A 503 20.35 11.40 0.58
N GLY A 504 20.34 10.12 0.20
CA GLY A 504 21.42 9.17 0.57
C GLY A 504 22.76 9.55 -0.06
N GLU A 505 22.78 9.86 -1.36
CA GLU A 505 23.99 10.29 -2.08
C GLU A 505 24.59 11.58 -1.46
N LEU A 506 23.74 12.53 -1.05
CA LEU A 506 24.18 13.75 -0.37
C LEU A 506 24.76 13.45 1.02
N SER A 507 24.07 12.64 1.83
CA SER A 507 24.54 12.26 3.17
C SER A 507 25.90 11.57 3.10
N GLU A 508 26.09 10.64 2.17
CA GLU A 508 27.37 9.96 1.95
C GLU A 508 28.47 10.94 1.50
N ALA A 509 28.15 11.95 0.70
CA ALA A 509 29.10 12.97 0.26
C ALA A 509 29.51 13.90 1.42
N GLN A 510 28.56 14.32 2.24
CA GLN A 510 28.79 15.15 3.43
C GLN A 510 29.65 14.41 4.48
N GLU A 511 29.37 13.13 4.73
CA GLU A 511 30.18 12.29 5.63
C GLU A 511 31.63 12.16 5.16
N LYS A 512 31.85 11.94 3.85
CA LYS A 512 33.20 11.88 3.26
C LYS A 512 33.94 13.21 3.36
N LEU A 513 33.24 14.32 3.17
CA LEU A 513 33.82 15.66 3.30
C LEU A 513 34.22 15.96 4.75
N ALA A 514 33.33 15.67 5.71
CA ALA A 514 33.60 15.86 7.14
C ALA A 514 34.76 14.98 7.65
N HIS A 515 34.84 13.72 7.23
CA HIS A 515 35.97 12.84 7.55
C HIS A 515 37.29 13.30 6.95
N ALA A 516 37.26 13.86 5.72
CA ALA A 516 38.46 14.41 5.10
C ALA A 516 38.95 15.66 5.86
N GLU A 517 38.05 16.53 6.29
CA GLU A 517 38.37 17.71 7.09
C GLU A 517 38.96 17.32 8.46
N SER A 518 38.34 16.37 9.17
CA SER A 518 38.83 15.90 10.47
C SER A 518 40.22 15.25 10.37
N SER A 519 40.47 14.47 9.30
CA SER A 519 41.78 13.85 9.05
C SER A 519 42.87 14.84 8.68
N SER A 520 42.51 15.97 8.06
CA SER A 520 43.45 17.05 7.72
C SER A 520 43.79 17.94 8.91
N SER A 521 42.91 18.00 9.92
CA SER A 521 43.16 18.74 11.17
C SER A 521 43.97 17.96 12.21
N GLU A 522 44.03 16.63 12.12
CA GLU A 522 44.82 15.78 13.03
C GLU A 522 46.25 15.49 12.53
N SER A 523 46.58 15.86 11.28
CA SER A 523 47.90 15.59 10.67
C SER A 523 49.01 16.59 11.00
N ASP A 524 48.83 17.45 12.01
CA ASP A 524 49.87 18.39 12.48
C ASP A 524 50.63 17.91 13.74
N GLU A 525 50.32 16.73 14.30
CA GLU A 525 51.11 16.14 15.40
C GLU A 525 51.51 14.67 15.13
N GLU A 526 52.81 14.51 14.80
CA GLU A 526 53.69 13.33 14.97
C GLU A 526 53.57 12.08 14.07
N ASP A 527 54.58 12.02 13.18
CA ASP A 527 55.52 10.90 12.94
C ASP A 527 55.19 9.73 11.97
N ASP A 528 56.28 9.35 11.31
CA ASP A 528 56.48 8.50 10.15
C ASP A 528 56.07 7.02 10.37
N THR A 529 55.87 6.30 9.27
CA THR A 529 55.65 4.84 9.13
C THR A 529 54.25 4.24 9.38
N SER A 530 53.38 4.31 8.36
CA SER A 530 52.81 3.10 7.72
C SER A 530 51.83 3.46 6.59
N LYS A 531 52.26 3.28 5.33
CA LYS A 531 51.41 3.40 4.14
C LYS A 531 50.34 2.29 4.14
N LYS A 532 49.20 2.54 4.78
CA LYS A 532 47.93 1.91 4.40
C LYS A 532 47.41 2.65 3.18
N LYS A 533 47.29 1.94 2.05
CA LYS A 533 46.54 2.40 0.88
C LYS A 533 45.12 2.74 1.32
N VAL A 534 44.83 4.03 1.46
CA VAL A 534 43.47 4.54 1.51
C VAL A 534 42.95 4.52 0.07
N ASP A 535 41.76 3.97 -0.09
CA ASP A 535 41.04 3.81 -1.34
C ASP A 535 40.89 5.17 -2.05
N ASP A 536 41.28 5.21 -3.32
CA ASP A 536 41.30 6.41 -4.18
C ASP A 536 39.89 6.70 -4.71
N GLY A 537 38.94 6.91 -3.80
CA GLY A 537 37.64 7.49 -4.12
C GLY A 537 37.78 9.01 -4.11
N GLU A 538 37.64 9.65 -5.27
CA GLU A 538 37.69 11.12 -5.43
C GLU A 538 36.96 11.84 -4.28
N LYS A 539 37.69 12.68 -3.53
CA LYS A 539 37.12 13.57 -2.52
C LYS A 539 36.06 14.46 -3.19
N PRO A 540 34.78 14.43 -2.75
CA PRO A 540 33.79 15.35 -3.26
C PRO A 540 34.20 16.78 -2.90
N SER A 541 34.15 17.71 -3.87
CA SER A 541 34.39 19.13 -3.60
C SER A 541 33.17 19.79 -2.95
N GLU A 542 33.37 20.90 -2.24
CA GLU A 542 32.26 21.71 -1.70
C GLU A 542 31.24 22.09 -2.79
N GLU A 543 31.71 22.49 -3.98
CA GLU A 543 30.85 22.80 -5.14
C GLU A 543 30.03 21.58 -5.62
N MET A 544 30.58 20.36 -5.49
CA MET A 544 29.84 19.14 -5.84
C MET A 544 28.74 18.86 -4.82
N VAL A 545 29.00 19.09 -3.52
CA VAL A 545 28.00 18.94 -2.45
C VAL A 545 26.88 19.98 -2.63
N GLU A 546 27.22 21.24 -2.88
CA GLU A 546 26.23 22.31 -3.15
C GLU A 546 25.32 21.96 -4.35
N ARG A 547 25.90 21.47 -5.46
CA ARG A 547 25.11 20.99 -6.61
C ARG A 547 24.24 19.78 -6.29
N MET A 548 24.65 18.93 -5.34
CA MET A 548 23.82 17.79 -4.89
C MET A 548 22.67 18.26 -4.02
N GLU A 549 22.90 19.26 -3.16
CA GLU A 549 21.88 19.92 -2.34
C GLU A 549 20.81 20.57 -3.23
N GLU A 550 21.21 21.40 -4.21
CA GLU A 550 20.28 22.02 -5.16
C GLU A 550 19.41 20.98 -5.89
N ARG A 551 20.00 19.86 -6.33
CA ARG A 551 19.25 18.78 -6.99
C ARG A 551 18.25 18.11 -6.05
N LEU A 552 18.63 17.91 -4.79
CA LEU A 552 17.75 17.34 -3.78
C LEU A 552 16.57 18.27 -3.48
N GLU A 553 16.82 19.58 -3.35
CA GLU A 553 15.78 20.57 -3.13
C GLU A 553 14.77 20.60 -4.28
N VAL A 554 15.23 20.58 -5.54
CA VAL A 554 14.36 20.48 -6.71
C VAL A 554 13.52 19.19 -6.66
N ALA A 555 14.13 18.05 -6.38
CA ALA A 555 13.41 16.78 -6.30
C ALA A 555 12.38 16.74 -5.15
N GLN A 556 12.69 17.36 -4.01
CA GLN A 556 11.76 17.51 -2.88
C GLN A 556 10.60 18.45 -3.23
N ALA A 557 10.87 19.54 -3.96
CA ALA A 557 9.84 20.44 -4.46
C ALA A 557 8.91 19.73 -5.45
N ASP A 558 9.46 18.93 -6.36
CA ASP A 558 8.68 18.11 -7.31
C ASP A 558 7.85 17.04 -6.59
N GLN A 559 8.39 16.38 -5.57
CA GLN A 559 7.64 15.44 -4.74
C GLN A 559 6.49 16.13 -4.00
N LYS A 560 6.74 17.28 -3.39
CA LYS A 560 5.71 18.08 -2.72
C LYS A 560 4.61 18.49 -3.70
N ASN A 561 5.00 19.03 -4.87
CA ASN A 561 4.08 19.45 -5.92
C ASN A 561 3.24 18.28 -6.45
N LEU A 562 3.83 17.10 -6.62
CA LEU A 562 3.10 15.90 -7.00
C LEU A 562 1.98 15.56 -6.00
N PHE A 563 2.28 15.56 -4.70
CA PHE A 563 1.25 15.34 -3.68
C PHE A 563 0.17 16.43 -3.68
N LEU A 564 0.57 17.71 -3.81
CA LEU A 564 -0.38 18.82 -3.90
C LEU A 564 -1.34 18.66 -5.08
N ILE A 565 -0.82 18.31 -6.26
CA ILE A 565 -1.63 18.04 -7.46
C ILE A 565 -2.62 16.90 -7.18
N ILE A 566 -2.15 15.78 -6.64
CA ILE A 566 -3.00 14.61 -6.36
C ILE A 566 -4.13 14.97 -5.39
N PHE A 567 -3.81 15.62 -4.26
CA PHE A 567 -4.82 15.98 -3.27
C PHE A 567 -5.78 17.05 -3.76
N GLN A 568 -5.29 18.07 -4.49
CA GLN A 568 -6.15 19.08 -5.11
C GLN A 568 -7.13 18.45 -6.10
N ARG A 569 -6.68 17.49 -6.93
CA ARG A 569 -7.55 16.78 -7.87
C ARG A 569 -8.60 15.93 -7.16
N PHE A 570 -8.23 15.21 -6.09
CA PHE A 570 -9.19 14.48 -5.27
C PHE A 570 -10.24 15.41 -4.65
N ILE A 571 -9.82 16.51 -4.02
CA ILE A 571 -10.72 17.50 -3.42
C ILE A 571 -11.70 18.01 -4.48
N MET A 572 -11.20 18.38 -5.65
CA MET A 572 -12.03 18.91 -6.73
C MET A 572 -13.13 17.94 -7.16
N ILE A 573 -12.78 16.67 -7.46
CA ILE A 573 -13.77 15.69 -7.95
C ILE A 573 -14.74 15.22 -6.86
N LEU A 574 -14.28 15.11 -5.61
CA LEU A 574 -15.13 14.69 -4.49
C LEU A 574 -16.11 15.81 -4.14
N SER A 575 -15.64 17.07 -4.08
CA SER A 575 -16.51 18.22 -3.86
C SER A 575 -17.52 18.41 -4.98
N GLU A 576 -17.12 18.23 -6.26
CA GLU A 576 -18.05 18.27 -7.39
C GLU A 576 -19.16 17.22 -7.25
N HIS A 577 -18.82 15.99 -6.87
CA HIS A 577 -19.78 14.92 -6.63
C HIS A 577 -20.73 15.23 -5.46
N LEU A 578 -20.19 15.67 -4.33
CA LEU A 578 -20.98 15.99 -3.13
C LEU A 578 -21.97 17.12 -3.40
N VAL A 579 -21.51 18.21 -4.03
CA VAL A 579 -22.37 19.35 -4.41
C VAL A 579 -23.44 18.92 -5.41
N ARG A 580 -23.09 18.08 -6.38
CA ARG A 580 -24.05 17.56 -7.36
C ARG A 580 -25.11 16.69 -6.71
N CYS A 581 -24.73 15.79 -5.80
CA CYS A 581 -25.67 14.93 -5.08
C CYS A 581 -26.62 15.74 -4.20
N ASP A 582 -26.12 16.77 -3.50
CA ASP A 582 -26.94 17.69 -2.71
C ASP A 582 -27.93 18.45 -3.60
N THR A 583 -27.45 19.00 -4.72
CA THR A 583 -28.29 19.73 -5.70
C THR A 583 -29.38 18.83 -6.30
N ASP A 584 -29.04 17.58 -6.63
CA ASP A 584 -29.95 16.61 -7.24
C ASP A 584 -30.86 15.90 -6.19
N GLY A 585 -30.67 16.14 -4.90
CA GLY A 585 -31.40 15.47 -3.81
C GLY A 585 -31.17 13.96 -3.75
N ARG A 586 -29.97 13.49 -4.13
CA ARG A 586 -29.59 12.07 -4.19
C ARG A 586 -28.59 11.73 -3.10
N ASP A 587 -28.60 10.47 -2.67
CA ASP A 587 -27.57 9.97 -1.74
C ASP A 587 -26.18 10.09 -2.38
N TYR A 588 -25.26 10.75 -1.67
CA TYR A 588 -23.88 10.89 -2.11
C TYR A 588 -23.11 9.56 -2.03
N ASN A 589 -23.54 8.64 -1.16
CA ASN A 589 -22.84 7.41 -0.80
C ASN A 589 -22.97 6.30 -1.85
N THR A 590 -22.66 6.66 -3.10
CA THR A 590 -22.63 5.78 -4.27
C THR A 590 -21.38 4.87 -4.27
N HIS A 591 -21.37 3.81 -5.08
CA HIS A 591 -20.19 2.98 -5.27
C HIS A 591 -18.97 3.79 -5.75
N TRP A 592 -19.17 4.70 -6.71
CA TRP A 592 -18.11 5.59 -7.19
C TRP A 592 -17.51 6.43 -6.06
N TYR A 593 -18.36 6.99 -5.19
CA TYR A 593 -17.90 7.77 -4.03
C TYR A 593 -17.06 6.93 -3.07
N ARG A 594 -17.55 5.74 -2.69
CA ARG A 594 -16.83 4.82 -1.78
C ARG A 594 -15.47 4.41 -2.32
N TRP A 595 -15.39 4.08 -3.61
CA TRP A 595 -14.10 3.81 -4.26
C TRP A 595 -13.21 5.05 -4.20
N THR A 596 -13.71 6.22 -4.59
CA THR A 596 -12.91 7.43 -4.72
C THR A 596 -12.39 7.94 -3.38
N ILE A 597 -13.23 8.01 -2.35
CA ILE A 597 -12.81 8.42 -1.00
C ILE A 597 -11.85 7.40 -0.38
N GLY A 598 -12.05 6.10 -0.65
CA GLY A 598 -11.13 5.05 -0.25
C GLY A 598 -9.76 5.14 -0.93
N ARG A 599 -9.70 5.62 -2.18
CA ARG A 599 -8.44 5.88 -2.90
C ARG A 599 -7.70 7.10 -2.36
N LEU A 600 -8.42 8.15 -1.94
CA LEU A 600 -7.82 9.28 -1.22
C LEU A 600 -7.17 8.79 0.08
N GLN A 601 -7.89 8.00 0.87
CA GLN A 601 -7.36 7.41 2.10
C GLN A 601 -6.15 6.50 1.81
N GLN A 602 -6.21 5.67 0.76
CA GLN A 602 -5.09 4.82 0.34
C GLN A 602 -3.83 5.64 0.01
N VAL A 603 -3.94 6.81 -0.61
CA VAL A 603 -2.77 7.68 -0.88
C VAL A 603 -2.13 8.18 0.41
N PHE A 604 -2.93 8.60 1.39
CA PHE A 604 -2.42 8.99 2.71
C PHE A 604 -1.72 7.83 3.42
N LEU A 605 -2.34 6.66 3.44
CA LEU A 605 -1.82 5.51 4.18
C LEU A 605 -0.59 4.89 3.49
N ALA A 606 -0.63 4.67 2.18
CA ALA A 606 0.46 4.01 1.46
C ALA A 606 1.76 4.83 1.41
N HIS A 607 1.69 6.14 1.61
CA HIS A 607 2.83 7.06 1.54
C HIS A 607 2.95 7.97 2.77
N HIS A 608 2.49 7.47 3.93
CA HIS A 608 2.35 8.27 5.15
C HIS A 608 3.64 9.00 5.54
N GLU A 609 4.80 8.33 5.45
CA GLU A 609 6.10 8.91 5.82
C GLU A 609 6.46 10.15 5.00
N GLN A 610 6.14 10.13 3.70
CA GLN A 610 6.45 11.24 2.80
C GLN A 610 5.40 12.34 2.91
N VAL A 611 4.11 11.97 2.97
CA VAL A 611 3.01 12.94 3.11
C VAL A 611 3.13 13.70 4.43
N GLN A 612 3.58 13.04 5.49
CA GLN A 612 3.67 13.64 6.81
C GLN A 612 4.59 14.86 6.86
N LYS A 613 5.68 14.86 6.08
CA LYS A 613 6.62 15.98 5.94
C LYS A 613 5.94 17.26 5.41
N TYR A 614 4.80 17.12 4.75
CA TYR A 614 4.06 18.22 4.13
C TYR A 614 2.73 18.53 4.82
N SER A 615 2.42 17.87 5.95
CA SER A 615 1.12 17.98 6.64
C SER A 615 0.73 19.44 6.94
N SER A 616 1.68 20.26 7.39
CA SER A 616 1.41 21.69 7.67
C SER A 616 1.00 22.47 6.43
N THR A 617 1.63 22.20 5.28
CA THR A 617 1.26 22.82 4.00
C THR A 617 -0.12 22.32 3.55
N LEU A 618 -0.39 21.02 3.70
CA LEU A 618 -1.66 20.41 3.33
C LEU A 618 -2.82 20.98 4.15
N GLU A 619 -2.65 21.11 5.46
CA GLU A 619 -3.63 21.71 6.37
C GLU A 619 -3.91 23.18 6.03
N THR A 620 -2.86 23.95 5.72
CA THR A 620 -2.99 25.40 5.45
C THR A 620 -3.60 25.69 4.07
N LEU A 621 -3.26 24.89 3.05
CA LEU A 621 -3.59 25.21 1.65
C LEU A 621 -4.72 24.38 1.04
N LEU A 622 -4.91 23.12 1.47
CA LEU A 622 -5.83 22.19 0.81
C LEU A 622 -6.94 21.68 1.73
N PHE A 623 -6.59 21.24 2.94
CA PHE A 623 -7.50 20.65 3.91
C PHE A 623 -7.87 21.66 5.00
N THR A 624 -8.40 22.80 4.57
CA THR A 624 -8.84 23.88 5.47
C THR A 624 -10.20 23.57 6.10
N GLN A 625 -10.60 24.34 7.11
CA GLN A 625 -11.89 24.17 7.80
C GLN A 625 -13.12 24.40 6.89
N ASP A 626 -12.95 25.06 5.74
CA ASP A 626 -14.02 25.31 4.78
C ASP A 626 -14.28 24.12 3.83
N LEU A 627 -13.39 23.11 3.85
CA LEU A 627 -13.55 21.90 3.04
C LEU A 627 -14.69 21.04 3.58
N ASP A 628 -15.38 20.32 2.68
CA ASP A 628 -16.46 19.41 3.05
C ASP A 628 -16.01 18.43 4.17
N PRO A 629 -16.82 18.26 5.24
CA PRO A 629 -16.44 17.43 6.39
C PRO A 629 -16.05 15.99 6.03
N HIS A 630 -16.66 15.39 5.01
CA HIS A 630 -16.37 14.00 4.64
C HIS A 630 -14.97 13.84 4.06
N ILE A 631 -14.48 14.85 3.31
CA ILE A 631 -13.13 14.85 2.74
C ILE A 631 -12.13 15.22 3.83
N LEU A 632 -12.44 16.25 4.62
CA LEU A 632 -11.59 16.72 5.71
C LEU A 632 -11.39 15.65 6.79
N GLU A 633 -12.39 14.81 7.05
CA GLU A 633 -12.28 13.69 7.98
C GLU A 633 -11.13 12.73 7.61
N ILE A 634 -10.94 12.42 6.31
CA ILE A 634 -9.85 11.54 5.86
C ILE A 634 -8.48 12.12 6.22
N PHE A 635 -8.31 13.44 6.10
CA PHE A 635 -7.07 14.11 6.51
C PHE A 635 -6.89 14.06 8.03
N HIS A 636 -7.93 14.32 8.81
CA HIS A 636 -7.88 14.21 10.28
C HIS A 636 -7.56 12.79 10.76
N GLN A 637 -8.11 11.77 10.10
CA GLN A 637 -7.79 10.37 10.37
C GLN A 637 -6.29 10.12 10.13
N PHE A 638 -5.74 10.59 9.01
CA PHE A 638 -4.30 10.50 8.70
C PHE A 638 -3.42 11.19 9.76
N VAL A 639 -3.72 12.45 10.11
CA VAL A 639 -2.94 13.19 11.12
C VAL A 639 -2.95 12.46 12.47
N SER A 640 -4.08 11.83 12.82
CA SER A 640 -4.21 11.10 14.08
C SER A 640 -3.40 9.81 14.21
N LEU A 641 -2.69 9.37 13.15
CA LEU A 641 -1.80 8.21 13.19
C LEU A 641 -0.51 8.47 13.97
N GLN A 642 -0.10 9.74 14.11
CA GLN A 642 1.09 10.14 14.87
C GLN A 642 0.84 11.27 15.88
N ALA A 643 -0.43 11.67 16.04
CA ALA A 643 -0.84 12.72 16.98
C ALA A 643 -0.65 12.32 18.44
#